data_AF-A0A1W1YRE1-F1
#
_entry.id   AF-A0A1W1YRE1-F1
#
_cell.length_a   1.000
_cell.length_b   1.000
_cell.length_c   1.000
_cell.angle_alpha   90.00
_cell.angle_beta   90.00
_cell.angle_gamma   90.00
#
_symmetry.space_group_name_H-M   'P 1'
#
loop_
_entity.id
_entity.type
_entity.pdbx_description
1 polymer ?
#
loop_
_entity_poly.entity_id
_entity_poly.type
_entity_poly.pdbx_seq_one_letter_code
_entity_poly.pdbx_strand_id
1 'polypeptide(L)'
;MKKRISLIFSLIVCMAAASQVRAQQSNPKPLSEQMAATVMEIWPERAKKWSYDHGVVQDGMAALWRRTGNAAYFKYIQKDMDAFISADGAIDTYSQEHFNIDNVKNGTVLLNLYQVTGQAKYFKAATLLWEQLQKQPRTKQGGFWHKQIYPNQVWLDGLYMGQPFYAAYATLTGNAKAFDDIASQFIWIEKNTRDAKTGLLYHGWDESKIEKWADPKTGLSPHIWARAMGWYGMALVETLDYFPQNHPQRKELINILNRLAVAIKSTQNDKTGVWYDILDLPNEKGNYFESSASAMFVYALAKGVRLGCLPASYFAVAAKGYKGMQQEFVEQRGEGKVNLKGTVSVSGLGGKPYRDGSYAYYMSEKVVSNDPKGVGAFLLAANEMEIAAMPKPGLGKTVLLDSWFNNEKKKDQQGNEVSWHYKWEEMAAGGFSLWGEQFRNAGFKTATLNAAPTALSLKSASVYIIVDPDTEKEVPKPNFINKDHIKVIADWVKAGGLLVLMANDTGNTELDHFNTLAKTFDIQFNYNSKGRVVNNRFEMGKVLVPEGNAILKTARQLYVKEYCSLTLGSQAKPVLKDEDSDNVIAVSKYGKGTVFVIGDPWLYNEYVDGRKLPAEYENFKAGQDLVNWLGNLPGKR
;
A
#
# COMPACT_ATOMS: atom_id res chain seq x y z
N MET A 1 -25.25 61.97 53.10
CA MET A 1 -24.00 61.17 53.01
C MET A 1 -24.35 59.77 52.50
N LYS A 2 -23.67 59.34 51.42
CA LYS A 2 -23.36 57.93 51.03
C LYS A 2 -24.58 56.99 50.92
N LYS A 3 -25.21 56.76 49.76
CA LYS A 3 -24.70 56.10 48.52
C LYS A 3 -23.77 54.91 48.81
N ARG A 4 -24.19 53.72 48.33
CA ARG A 4 -23.46 52.46 48.05
C ARG A 4 -23.80 51.26 48.96
N ILE A 5 -24.98 50.66 48.82
CA ILE A 5 -25.18 49.20 48.98
C ILE A 5 -26.38 48.79 48.10
N SER A 6 -26.22 48.71 46.79
CA SER A 6 -27.14 47.97 45.91
C SER A 6 -26.56 47.85 44.51
N LEU A 7 -25.44 47.12 44.36
CA LEU A 7 -24.94 46.67 43.04
C LEU A 7 -23.82 45.62 43.16
N ILE A 8 -23.92 44.63 44.07
CA ILE A 8 -22.94 43.50 44.13
C ILE A 8 -23.68 42.16 44.33
N PHE A 9 -24.85 41.99 43.70
CA PHE A 9 -25.53 40.68 43.67
C PHE A 9 -26.11 40.28 42.30
N SER A 10 -25.65 40.95 41.24
CA SER A 10 -25.92 40.55 39.84
C SER A 10 -24.66 40.40 38.98
N LEU A 11 -23.47 40.48 39.60
CA LEU A 11 -22.18 40.28 38.89
C LEU A 11 -21.42 39.01 39.29
N ILE A 12 -21.99 38.19 40.18
CA ILE A 12 -21.38 36.91 40.64
C ILE A 12 -22.10 35.68 40.05
N VAL A 13 -23.23 35.88 39.34
CA VAL A 13 -23.92 34.79 38.60
C VAL A 13 -23.54 34.73 37.12
N CYS A 14 -22.81 35.72 36.59
CA CYS A 14 -22.30 35.70 35.19
C CYS A 14 -20.81 35.36 35.04
N MET A 15 -20.11 34.97 36.11
CA MET A 15 -18.70 34.48 36.04
C MET A 15 -18.54 33.00 36.39
N ALA A 16 -19.63 32.22 36.35
CA ALA A 16 -19.60 30.76 36.53
C ALA A 16 -20.07 29.98 35.27
N ALA A 17 -20.08 30.63 34.10
CA ALA A 17 -20.47 30.00 32.83
C ALA A 17 -19.43 30.21 31.71
N ALA A 18 -18.19 30.56 32.07
CA ALA A 18 -17.08 30.61 31.13
C ALA A 18 -15.95 29.77 31.70
N SER A 19 -15.58 28.70 30.97
CA SER A 19 -14.40 27.83 31.11
C SER A 19 -14.61 26.38 31.54
N GLN A 20 -15.51 25.66 30.86
CA GLN A 20 -15.28 24.22 30.58
C GLN A 20 -15.77 23.87 29.17
N VAL A 21 -15.25 24.55 28.15
CA VAL A 21 -15.04 23.85 26.87
C VAL A 21 -13.91 22.89 27.15
N ARG A 22 -14.26 21.67 27.56
CA ARG A 22 -13.33 20.54 27.50
C ARG A 22 -12.98 20.44 26.02
N ALA A 23 -11.84 20.98 25.62
CA ALA A 23 -11.28 20.70 24.32
C ALA A 23 -11.29 19.19 24.20
N GLN A 24 -12.19 18.67 23.36
CA GLN A 24 -12.20 17.29 22.98
C GLN A 24 -10.84 17.12 22.32
N GLN A 25 -9.87 16.58 23.07
CA GLN A 25 -8.54 16.26 22.54
C GLN A 25 -8.82 15.33 21.38
N SER A 26 -8.83 15.88 20.17
CA SER A 26 -8.78 15.10 18.96
C SER A 26 -7.54 14.24 19.13
N ASN A 27 -7.69 12.92 19.02
CA ASN A 27 -6.52 12.05 18.99
C ASN A 27 -5.58 12.64 17.93
N PRO A 28 -4.31 12.91 18.26
CA PRO A 28 -3.39 13.48 17.30
C PRO A 28 -3.35 12.57 16.08
N LYS A 29 -3.37 13.17 14.88
CA LYS A 29 -3.28 12.42 13.61
C LYS A 29 -2.10 11.43 13.67
N PRO A 30 -2.17 10.28 13.00
CA PRO A 30 -1.02 9.38 12.89
C PRO A 30 0.23 10.12 12.36
N LEU A 31 1.43 9.71 12.78
CA LEU A 31 2.68 10.42 12.44
C LEU A 31 2.93 10.44 10.94
N SER A 32 2.54 9.39 10.22
CA SER A 32 2.63 9.36 8.75
C SER A 32 1.82 10.52 8.15
N GLU A 33 0.60 10.76 8.63
CA GLU A 33 -0.28 11.83 8.16
C GLU A 33 0.23 13.21 8.58
N GLN A 34 0.86 13.35 9.75
CA GLN A 34 1.49 14.59 10.18
C GLN A 34 2.72 14.95 9.33
N MET A 35 3.53 13.95 8.96
CA MET A 35 4.64 14.14 8.03
C MET A 35 4.14 14.47 6.63
N ALA A 36 3.10 13.77 6.14
CA ALA A 36 2.50 14.06 4.84
C ALA A 36 1.93 15.48 4.77
N ALA A 37 1.30 15.96 5.85
CA ALA A 37 0.85 17.36 5.95
C ALA A 37 2.02 18.36 5.88
N THR A 38 3.17 18.01 6.45
CA THR A 38 4.40 18.82 6.36
C THR A 38 4.93 18.82 4.93
N VAL A 39 5.05 17.65 4.30
CA VAL A 39 5.47 17.47 2.90
C VAL A 39 4.63 18.31 1.96
N MET A 40 3.29 18.19 2.02
CA MET A 40 2.40 18.92 1.13
C MET A 40 2.46 20.44 1.33
N GLU A 41 2.91 20.91 2.49
CA GLU A 41 3.08 22.35 2.77
C GLU A 41 4.44 22.88 2.33
N ILE A 42 5.54 22.20 2.66
CA ILE A 42 6.89 22.68 2.33
C ILE A 42 7.24 22.44 0.86
N TRP A 43 6.58 21.47 0.24
CA TRP A 43 6.80 21.03 -1.14
C TRP A 43 5.49 20.99 -1.94
N PRO A 44 4.76 22.11 -2.08
CA PRO A 44 3.54 22.14 -2.88
C PRO A 44 3.82 21.88 -4.37
N GLU A 45 5.04 22.19 -4.80
CA GLU A 45 5.63 21.93 -6.12
C GLU A 45 7.15 21.69 -5.92
N ARG A 46 7.65 20.48 -6.17
CA ARG A 46 9.09 20.17 -6.07
C ARG A 46 9.85 20.32 -7.39
N ALA A 47 9.15 20.20 -8.51
CA ALA A 47 9.77 19.86 -9.79
C ALA A 47 10.63 20.98 -10.40
N LYS A 48 11.93 20.68 -10.58
CA LYS A 48 12.82 21.33 -11.56
C LYS A 48 13.68 20.34 -12.35
N LYS A 49 13.76 19.08 -11.89
CA LYS A 49 14.60 18.01 -12.47
C LYS A 49 14.06 16.64 -12.06
N TRP A 50 14.11 15.68 -12.98
CA TRP A 50 13.80 14.28 -12.74
C TRP A 50 14.85 13.66 -11.81
N SER A 51 14.48 13.45 -10.54
CA SER A 51 15.33 12.79 -9.54
C SER A 51 14.57 11.72 -8.76
N TYR A 52 15.28 10.67 -8.36
CA TYR A 52 14.71 9.50 -7.66
C TYR A 52 13.98 9.84 -6.36
N ASP A 53 14.40 10.93 -5.70
CA ASP A 53 13.87 11.33 -4.41
C ASP A 53 12.45 11.93 -4.49
N HIS A 54 11.94 12.20 -5.69
CA HIS A 54 10.51 12.33 -5.93
C HIS A 54 9.82 10.99 -5.66
N GLY A 55 10.25 9.93 -6.34
CA GLY A 55 9.71 8.58 -6.20
C GLY A 55 9.70 8.07 -4.77
N VAL A 56 10.78 8.29 -4.01
CA VAL A 56 10.85 7.90 -2.59
C VAL A 56 9.74 8.54 -1.76
N VAL A 57 9.50 9.85 -1.93
CA VAL A 57 8.43 10.55 -1.20
C VAL A 57 7.05 10.09 -1.68
N GLN A 58 6.87 9.95 -2.99
CA GLN A 58 5.57 9.58 -3.56
C GLN A 58 5.17 8.14 -3.24
N ASP A 59 6.10 7.20 -3.09
CA ASP A 59 5.77 5.84 -2.63
C ASP A 59 5.19 5.87 -1.21
N GLY A 60 5.72 6.73 -0.34
CA GLY A 60 5.16 7.01 0.99
C GLY A 60 3.74 7.57 0.89
N MET A 61 3.53 8.61 0.08
CA MET A 61 2.20 9.19 -0.15
C MET A 61 1.20 8.17 -0.72
N ALA A 62 1.65 7.30 -1.62
CA ALA A 62 0.83 6.25 -2.20
C ALA A 62 0.43 5.20 -1.14
N ALA A 63 1.32 4.88 -0.21
CA ALA A 63 1.03 3.99 0.91
C ALA A 63 -0.04 4.59 1.85
N LEU A 64 0.03 5.89 2.14
CA LEU A 64 -1.00 6.60 2.91
C LEU A 64 -2.34 6.64 2.17
N TRP A 65 -2.34 6.94 0.86
CA TRP A 65 -3.56 6.92 0.05
C TRP A 65 -4.25 5.55 0.13
N ARG A 66 -3.50 4.46 -0.04
CA ARG A 66 -4.04 3.10 0.07
C ARG A 66 -4.61 2.78 1.46
N ARG A 67 -3.99 3.28 2.53
CA ARG A 67 -4.46 3.06 3.91
C ARG A 67 -5.70 3.90 4.27
N THR A 68 -5.85 5.08 3.68
CA THR A 68 -6.81 6.10 4.13
C THR A 68 -7.94 6.40 3.15
N GLY A 69 -7.79 6.03 1.88
CA GLY A 69 -8.69 6.47 0.81
C GLY A 69 -8.66 7.98 0.54
N ASN A 70 -7.69 8.72 1.11
CA ASN A 70 -7.66 10.17 1.01
C ASN A 70 -7.03 10.62 -0.32
N ALA A 71 -7.87 11.11 -1.24
CA ALA A 71 -7.42 11.55 -2.55
C ALA A 71 -6.49 12.76 -2.57
N ALA A 72 -6.34 13.50 -1.45
CA ALA A 72 -5.36 14.57 -1.37
C ALA A 72 -3.93 14.05 -1.63
N TYR A 73 -3.63 12.84 -1.14
CA TYR A 73 -2.34 12.18 -1.37
C TYR A 73 -2.18 11.73 -2.83
N PHE A 74 -3.19 11.11 -3.42
CA PHE A 74 -3.15 10.72 -4.82
C PHE A 74 -2.99 11.92 -5.77
N LYS A 75 -3.76 12.99 -5.53
CA LYS A 75 -3.68 14.24 -6.30
C LYS A 75 -2.30 14.89 -6.19
N TYR A 76 -1.68 14.82 -5.00
CA TYR A 76 -0.31 15.30 -4.79
C TYR A 76 0.71 14.52 -5.64
N ILE A 77 0.62 13.19 -5.64
CA ILE A 77 1.47 12.32 -6.47
C ILE A 77 1.28 12.65 -7.95
N GLN A 78 0.03 12.74 -8.39
CA GLN A 78 -0.30 12.98 -9.79
C GLN A 78 0.19 14.35 -10.25
N LYS A 79 -0.01 15.41 -9.44
CA LYS A 79 0.48 16.76 -9.73
C LYS A 79 1.99 16.79 -9.90
N ASP A 80 2.74 16.11 -9.03
CA ASP A 80 4.20 16.06 -9.08
C ASP A 80 4.71 15.37 -10.35
N MET A 81 4.13 14.22 -10.73
CA MET A 81 4.53 13.51 -11.95
C MET A 81 4.07 14.22 -13.23
N ASP A 82 2.90 14.85 -13.23
CA ASP A 82 2.39 15.59 -14.39
C ASP A 82 3.28 16.79 -14.76
N ALA A 83 4.08 17.30 -13.84
CA ALA A 83 5.07 18.34 -14.13
C ALA A 83 6.23 17.86 -15.03
N PHE A 84 6.47 16.53 -15.12
CA PHE A 84 7.54 15.94 -15.92
C PHE A 84 7.04 15.21 -17.17
N ILE A 85 5.81 14.69 -17.14
CA ILE A 85 5.32 13.75 -18.17
C ILE A 85 4.46 14.48 -19.20
N SER A 86 4.98 14.59 -20.42
CA SER A 86 4.23 15.14 -21.57
C SER A 86 3.10 14.19 -22.01
N ALA A 87 2.20 14.70 -22.87
CA ALA A 87 1.05 13.93 -23.35
C ALA A 87 1.44 12.67 -24.16
N ASP A 88 2.58 12.69 -24.84
CA ASP A 88 3.13 11.55 -25.59
C ASP A 88 3.96 10.61 -24.71
N GLY A 89 4.22 10.95 -23.45
CA GLY A 89 4.94 10.12 -22.48
C GLY A 89 6.45 10.38 -22.42
N ALA A 90 6.95 11.46 -23.02
CA ALA A 90 8.31 11.91 -22.79
C ALA A 90 8.46 12.41 -21.34
N ILE A 91 9.68 12.28 -20.80
CA ILE A 91 10.02 12.66 -19.43
C ILE A 91 10.95 13.86 -19.49
N ASP A 92 10.49 15.02 -19.01
CA ASP A 92 11.31 16.23 -18.99
C ASP A 92 12.57 16.05 -18.12
N THR A 93 13.69 16.62 -18.57
CA THR A 93 15.03 16.54 -17.97
C THR A 93 15.65 15.13 -17.82
N TYR A 94 14.98 14.08 -18.30
CA TYR A 94 15.50 12.72 -18.35
C TYR A 94 16.24 12.46 -19.67
N SER A 95 17.37 11.74 -19.58
CA SER A 95 18.08 11.21 -20.75
C SER A 95 18.50 9.78 -20.48
N GLN A 96 18.11 8.89 -21.38
CA GLN A 96 18.42 7.46 -21.36
C GLN A 96 19.92 7.20 -21.63
N GLU A 97 20.60 8.08 -22.36
CA GLU A 97 22.03 7.95 -22.72
C GLU A 97 22.96 7.99 -21.49
N HIS A 98 22.48 8.59 -20.39
CA HIS A 98 23.23 8.61 -19.14
C HIS A 98 23.26 7.26 -18.43
N PHE A 99 22.38 6.32 -18.81
CA PHE A 99 22.16 5.03 -18.14
C PHE A 99 22.23 5.15 -16.63
N ASN A 100 21.55 6.17 -16.08
CA ASN A 100 21.59 6.46 -14.66
C ASN A 100 20.46 5.67 -13.97
N ILE A 101 20.81 4.66 -13.18
CA ILE A 101 19.80 3.81 -12.54
C ILE A 101 18.93 4.60 -11.54
N ASP A 102 19.42 5.70 -10.97
CA ASP A 102 18.63 6.58 -10.10
C ASP A 102 17.37 7.09 -10.80
N ASN A 103 17.48 7.41 -12.09
CA ASN A 103 16.37 7.95 -12.86
C ASN A 103 15.23 6.93 -13.07
N VAL A 104 15.47 5.65 -12.79
CA VAL A 104 14.48 4.58 -12.94
C VAL A 104 13.50 4.52 -11.77
N LYS A 105 13.90 4.97 -10.57
CA LYS A 105 13.13 4.80 -9.32
C LYS A 105 11.69 5.30 -9.40
N ASN A 106 11.49 6.43 -10.08
CA ASN A 106 10.19 7.08 -10.23
C ASN A 106 9.22 6.26 -11.11
N GLY A 107 9.70 5.23 -11.81
CA GLY A 107 8.87 4.34 -12.62
C GLY A 107 7.80 3.61 -11.82
N THR A 108 8.02 3.28 -10.53
CA THR A 108 6.98 2.68 -9.67
C THR A 108 5.78 3.61 -9.51
N VAL A 109 6.03 4.92 -9.40
CA VAL A 109 5.00 5.95 -9.30
C VAL A 109 4.22 6.08 -10.61
N LEU A 110 4.92 6.05 -11.74
CA LEU A 110 4.28 6.08 -13.07
C LEU A 110 3.38 4.87 -13.29
N LEU A 111 3.83 3.67 -12.89
CA LEU A 111 3.00 2.47 -12.95
C LEU A 111 1.77 2.57 -12.03
N ASN A 112 1.93 3.09 -10.82
CA ASN A 112 0.80 3.32 -9.92
C ASN A 112 -0.24 4.28 -10.53
N LEU A 113 0.21 5.41 -11.08
CA LEU A 113 -0.67 6.37 -11.76
C LEU A 113 -1.35 5.74 -12.98
N TYR A 114 -0.62 4.95 -13.77
CA TYR A 114 -1.18 4.24 -14.91
C TYR A 114 -2.28 3.26 -14.48
N GLN A 115 -1.99 2.39 -13.52
CA GLN A 115 -2.94 1.36 -13.06
C GLN A 115 -4.22 1.96 -12.46
N VAL A 116 -4.14 3.15 -11.86
CA VAL A 116 -5.29 3.83 -11.23
C VAL A 116 -6.07 4.71 -12.21
N THR A 117 -5.40 5.34 -13.17
CA THR A 117 -6.02 6.33 -14.08
C THR A 117 -6.28 5.81 -15.49
N GLY A 118 -5.60 4.75 -15.91
CA GLY A 118 -5.59 4.26 -17.29
C GLY A 118 -4.90 5.18 -18.30
N GLN A 119 -4.31 6.30 -17.86
CA GLN A 119 -3.72 7.28 -18.78
C GLN A 119 -2.43 6.74 -19.43
N ALA A 120 -2.47 6.55 -20.75
CA ALA A 120 -1.39 5.94 -21.51
C ALA A 120 -0.03 6.66 -21.39
N LYS A 121 -0.03 7.99 -21.15
CA LYS A 121 1.21 8.77 -20.99
C LYS A 121 2.13 8.23 -19.90
N TYR A 122 1.56 7.76 -18.78
CA TYR A 122 2.34 7.21 -17.67
C TYR A 122 2.95 5.85 -18.03
N PHE A 123 2.22 4.99 -18.74
CA PHE A 123 2.75 3.70 -19.19
C PHE A 123 3.84 3.85 -20.25
N LYS A 124 3.67 4.81 -21.18
CA LYS A 124 4.72 5.16 -22.16
C LYS A 124 5.99 5.65 -21.47
N ALA A 125 5.87 6.58 -20.52
CA ALA A 125 7.00 7.06 -19.73
C ALA A 125 7.67 5.93 -18.92
N ALA A 126 6.89 5.07 -18.26
CA ALA A 126 7.42 3.90 -17.59
C ALA A 126 8.16 2.95 -18.56
N THR A 127 7.64 2.78 -19.78
CA THR A 127 8.28 1.94 -20.80
C THR A 127 9.65 2.49 -21.22
N LEU A 128 9.83 3.81 -21.32
CA LEU A 128 11.15 4.42 -21.57
C LEU A 128 12.19 4.07 -20.49
N LEU A 129 11.76 4.02 -19.21
CA LEU A 129 12.62 3.62 -18.10
C LEU A 129 12.93 2.12 -18.13
N TRP A 130 11.95 1.29 -18.50
CA TRP A 130 12.17 -0.14 -18.69
C TRP A 130 13.13 -0.44 -19.84
N GLU A 131 13.01 0.28 -20.96
CA GLU A 131 13.94 0.19 -22.10
C GLU A 131 15.37 0.58 -21.70
N GLN A 132 15.55 1.54 -20.77
CA GLN A 132 16.87 1.81 -20.19
C GLN A 132 17.42 0.57 -19.51
N LEU A 133 16.64 -0.11 -18.66
CA LEU A 133 17.10 -1.32 -17.96
C LEU A 133 17.50 -2.44 -18.93
N GLN A 134 16.83 -2.57 -20.08
CA GLN A 134 17.20 -3.57 -21.08
C GLN A 134 18.58 -3.31 -21.71
N LYS A 135 19.00 -2.05 -21.76
CA LYS A 135 20.26 -1.61 -22.37
C LYS A 135 21.29 -1.12 -21.35
N GLN A 136 20.94 -1.15 -20.07
CA GLN A 136 21.79 -0.70 -18.97
C GLN A 136 23.09 -1.51 -19.01
N PRO A 137 24.27 -0.86 -19.04
CA PRO A 137 25.56 -1.54 -18.99
C PRO A 137 25.67 -2.43 -17.76
N ARG A 138 26.42 -3.52 -17.89
CA ARG A 138 26.51 -4.55 -16.84
C ARG A 138 27.95 -4.94 -16.56
N THR A 139 28.21 -5.38 -15.34
CA THR A 139 29.43 -6.10 -14.97
C THR A 139 29.49 -7.44 -15.73
N LYS A 140 30.64 -8.12 -15.71
CA LYS A 140 30.78 -9.46 -16.31
C LYS A 140 29.84 -10.47 -15.66
N GLN A 141 29.55 -10.31 -14.37
CA GLN A 141 28.56 -11.12 -13.67
C GLN A 141 27.12 -10.78 -14.03
N GLY A 142 26.84 -9.65 -14.70
CA GLY A 142 25.50 -9.25 -15.14
C GLY A 142 24.83 -8.16 -14.29
N GLY A 143 25.51 -7.68 -13.23
CA GLY A 143 25.01 -6.62 -12.35
C GLY A 143 24.95 -5.27 -13.06
N PHE A 144 23.86 -4.53 -12.91
CA PHE A 144 23.72 -3.21 -13.53
C PHE A 144 24.79 -2.25 -13.02
N TRP A 145 25.50 -1.60 -13.95
CA TRP A 145 26.31 -0.44 -13.60
C TRP A 145 25.41 0.62 -12.98
N HIS A 146 25.91 1.29 -11.95
CA HIS A 146 25.12 2.32 -11.27
C HIS A 146 24.79 3.47 -12.23
N LYS A 147 25.79 3.93 -13.02
CA LYS A 147 25.63 4.94 -14.08
C LYS A 147 26.61 4.68 -15.22
N GLN A 148 26.36 5.23 -16.41
CA GLN A 148 27.34 5.22 -17.50
C GLN A 148 28.70 5.81 -17.08
N ILE A 149 28.67 6.82 -16.21
CA ILE A 149 29.87 7.48 -15.67
C ILE A 149 30.57 6.71 -14.53
N TYR A 150 29.99 5.60 -14.08
CA TYR A 150 30.53 4.72 -13.04
C TYR A 150 30.68 3.30 -13.60
N PRO A 151 31.61 3.09 -14.55
CA PRO A 151 31.77 1.82 -15.23
C PRO A 151 32.18 0.72 -14.26
N ASN A 152 31.61 -0.47 -14.43
CA ASN A 152 31.84 -1.68 -13.63
C ASN A 152 31.47 -1.58 -12.14
N GLN A 153 30.79 -0.50 -11.74
CA GLN A 153 30.43 -0.25 -10.36
C GLN A 153 28.96 -0.61 -10.10
N VAL A 154 28.72 -1.42 -9.08
CA VAL A 154 27.37 -1.71 -8.56
C VAL A 154 27.29 -1.19 -7.13
N TRP A 155 26.32 -0.33 -6.86
CA TRP A 155 26.07 0.22 -5.52
C TRP A 155 24.76 -0.33 -5.00
N LEU A 156 24.67 -0.55 -3.67
CA LEU A 156 23.45 -1.07 -3.03
C LEU A 156 22.22 -0.19 -3.34
N ASP A 157 22.42 1.12 -3.44
CA ASP A 157 21.42 2.12 -3.81
C ASP A 157 20.68 1.73 -5.09
N GLY A 158 21.43 1.31 -6.11
CA GLY A 158 20.90 0.96 -7.43
C GLY A 158 19.88 -0.17 -7.40
N LEU A 159 19.91 -1.02 -6.37
CA LEU A 159 18.93 -2.10 -6.21
C LEU A 159 17.54 -1.52 -5.92
N TYR A 160 17.46 -0.49 -5.06
CA TYR A 160 16.19 0.19 -4.79
C TYR A 160 15.71 1.01 -5.98
N MET A 161 16.64 1.61 -6.73
CA MET A 161 16.27 2.45 -7.87
C MET A 161 15.75 1.62 -9.05
N GLY A 162 16.29 0.42 -9.27
CA GLY A 162 15.94 -0.42 -10.41
C GLY A 162 14.96 -1.56 -10.11
N GLN A 163 15.20 -2.37 -9.07
CA GLN A 163 14.58 -3.70 -8.96
C GLN A 163 13.08 -3.66 -8.63
N PRO A 164 12.58 -2.82 -7.69
CA PRO A 164 11.14 -2.69 -7.44
C PRO A 164 10.36 -2.28 -8.69
N PHE A 165 10.89 -1.32 -9.46
CA PHE A 165 10.28 -0.91 -10.73
C PHE A 165 10.32 -2.04 -11.76
N TYR A 166 11.47 -2.73 -11.91
CA TYR A 166 11.60 -3.80 -12.86
C TYR A 166 10.62 -4.94 -12.57
N ALA A 167 10.47 -5.31 -11.30
CA ALA A 167 9.51 -6.31 -10.84
C ALA A 167 8.05 -5.87 -11.11
N ALA A 168 7.70 -4.63 -10.76
CA ALA A 168 6.35 -4.10 -11.01
C ALA A 168 6.00 -4.05 -12.50
N TYR A 169 6.93 -3.62 -13.35
CA TYR A 169 6.76 -3.60 -14.80
C TYR A 169 6.64 -5.03 -15.37
N ALA A 170 7.47 -5.96 -14.89
CA ALA A 170 7.42 -7.36 -15.30
C ALA A 170 6.10 -8.04 -14.94
N THR A 171 5.56 -7.79 -13.74
CA THR A 171 4.24 -8.29 -13.34
C THR A 171 3.15 -7.71 -14.23
N LEU A 172 3.16 -6.38 -14.45
CA LEU A 172 2.15 -5.72 -15.27
C LEU A 172 2.15 -6.24 -16.71
N THR A 173 3.33 -6.54 -17.26
CA THR A 173 3.51 -6.94 -18.66
C THR A 173 3.60 -8.46 -18.89
N GLY A 174 3.48 -9.27 -17.85
CA GLY A 174 3.59 -10.73 -17.94
C GLY A 174 5.00 -11.24 -18.30
N ASN A 175 6.05 -10.45 -18.07
CA ASN A 175 7.43 -10.81 -18.41
C ASN A 175 8.07 -11.70 -17.34
N ALA A 176 7.72 -12.99 -17.34
CA ALA A 176 8.22 -13.95 -16.34
C ALA A 176 9.75 -14.08 -16.29
N LYS A 177 10.45 -13.93 -17.42
CA LYS A 177 11.93 -14.06 -17.50
C LYS A 177 12.67 -12.93 -16.79
N ALA A 178 12.03 -11.78 -16.61
CA ALA A 178 12.63 -10.67 -15.87
C ALA A 178 12.97 -11.03 -14.42
N PHE A 179 12.21 -11.95 -13.80
CA PHE A 179 12.41 -12.33 -12.41
C PHE A 179 13.71 -13.13 -12.17
N ASP A 180 14.23 -13.83 -13.19
CA ASP A 180 15.54 -14.47 -13.13
C ASP A 180 16.67 -13.42 -13.05
N ASP A 181 16.60 -12.37 -13.87
CA ASP A 181 17.58 -11.27 -13.85
C ASP A 181 17.47 -10.49 -12.53
N ILE A 182 16.26 -10.10 -12.12
CA ILE A 182 16.01 -9.39 -10.85
C ILE A 182 16.61 -10.16 -9.67
N ALA A 183 16.35 -11.47 -9.56
CA ALA A 183 16.91 -12.27 -8.48
C ALA A 183 18.44 -12.32 -8.54
N SER A 184 19.00 -12.43 -9.75
CA SER A 184 20.44 -12.45 -9.96
C SER A 184 21.12 -11.14 -9.53
N GLN A 185 20.49 -9.98 -9.77
CA GLN A 185 20.98 -8.67 -9.28
C GLN A 185 21.18 -8.68 -7.75
N PHE A 186 20.20 -9.18 -6.99
CA PHE A 186 20.29 -9.29 -5.53
C PHE A 186 21.36 -10.29 -5.07
N ILE A 187 21.41 -11.47 -5.71
CA ILE A 187 22.33 -12.55 -5.35
C ILE A 187 23.78 -12.15 -5.61
N TRP A 188 24.07 -11.54 -6.76
CA TRP A 188 25.42 -11.12 -7.09
C TRP A 188 25.91 -9.99 -6.20
N ILE A 189 25.07 -8.97 -5.97
CA ILE A 189 25.53 -7.87 -5.12
C ILE A 189 25.77 -8.34 -3.69
N GLU A 190 24.90 -9.19 -3.13
CA GLU A 190 25.10 -9.74 -1.78
C GLU A 190 26.39 -10.55 -1.69
N LYS A 191 26.65 -11.43 -2.67
CA LYS A 191 27.87 -12.22 -2.73
C LYS A 191 29.14 -11.35 -2.72
N ASN A 192 29.12 -10.22 -3.44
CA ASN A 192 30.31 -9.40 -3.59
C ASN A 192 30.49 -8.41 -2.45
N THR A 193 29.42 -7.80 -1.91
CA THR A 193 29.52 -6.71 -0.91
C THR A 193 29.33 -7.15 0.53
N ARG A 194 28.86 -8.37 0.79
CA ARG A 194 28.65 -8.83 2.17
C ARG A 194 29.97 -9.13 2.86
N ASP A 195 30.22 -8.46 3.97
CA ASP A 195 31.29 -8.82 4.89
C ASP A 195 30.96 -10.17 5.55
N ALA A 196 31.87 -11.14 5.42
CA ALA A 196 31.66 -12.48 5.94
C ALA A 196 31.58 -12.52 7.47
N LYS A 197 32.22 -11.56 8.16
CA LYS A 197 32.30 -11.53 9.63
C LYS A 197 31.05 -10.93 10.28
N THR A 198 30.64 -9.75 9.83
CA THR A 198 29.51 -9.00 10.41
C THR A 198 28.19 -9.27 9.70
N GLY A 199 28.24 -9.73 8.44
CA GLY A 199 27.06 -9.86 7.58
C GLY A 199 26.50 -8.54 7.05
N LEU A 200 27.15 -7.42 7.37
CA LEU A 200 26.87 -6.11 6.80
C LEU A 200 27.33 -6.04 5.34
N LEU A 201 26.80 -5.07 4.58
CA LEU A 201 27.12 -4.92 3.16
C LEU A 201 27.78 -3.56 2.91
N TYR A 202 28.94 -3.58 2.25
CA TYR A 202 29.63 -2.35 1.82
C TYR A 202 28.79 -1.57 0.79
N HIS A 203 28.93 -0.24 0.79
CA HIS A 203 28.14 0.67 -0.06
C HIS A 203 28.24 0.32 -1.56
N GLY A 204 29.47 0.16 -2.05
CA GLY A 204 29.73 -0.07 -3.47
C GLY A 204 30.80 -1.12 -3.74
N TRP A 205 30.70 -1.71 -4.92
CA TRP A 205 31.66 -2.66 -5.46
C TRP A 205 32.03 -2.27 -6.89
N ASP A 206 33.33 -2.13 -7.16
CA ASP A 206 33.90 -1.97 -8.49
C ASP A 206 34.50 -3.30 -8.94
N GLU A 207 33.87 -3.97 -9.91
CA GLU A 207 34.37 -5.25 -10.46
C GLU A 207 35.76 -5.09 -11.09
N SER A 208 36.07 -3.90 -11.63
CA SER A 208 37.35 -3.61 -12.28
C SER A 208 38.46 -3.28 -11.28
N LYS A 209 38.11 -2.83 -10.07
CA LYS A 209 39.03 -2.43 -8.99
C LYS A 209 39.96 -1.28 -9.39
N ILE A 210 39.51 -0.42 -10.30
CA ILE A 210 40.30 0.70 -10.84
C ILE A 210 39.98 2.00 -10.08
N GLU A 211 38.78 2.12 -9.52
CA GLU A 211 38.43 3.25 -8.67
C GLU A 211 39.35 3.34 -7.44
N LYS A 212 39.76 4.57 -7.07
CA LYS A 212 40.69 4.79 -5.95
C LYS A 212 40.09 4.46 -4.59
N TRP A 213 38.78 4.52 -4.45
CA TRP A 213 38.06 4.11 -3.24
C TRP A 213 37.97 2.59 -3.11
N ALA A 214 38.16 1.83 -4.20
CA ALA A 214 37.95 0.40 -4.23
C ALA A 214 39.16 -0.35 -3.67
N ASP A 215 38.91 -1.28 -2.75
CA ASP A 215 39.96 -2.16 -2.26
C ASP A 215 40.57 -2.98 -3.42
N PRO A 216 41.91 -3.00 -3.59
CA PRO A 216 42.55 -3.59 -4.75
C PRO A 216 42.37 -5.12 -4.86
N LYS A 217 41.98 -5.80 -3.77
CA LYS A 217 41.75 -7.25 -3.77
C LYS A 217 40.30 -7.59 -4.05
N THR A 218 39.37 -6.87 -3.44
CA THR A 218 37.94 -7.20 -3.40
C THR A 218 37.09 -6.29 -4.29
N GLY A 219 37.53 -5.07 -4.56
CA GLY A 219 36.78 -4.03 -5.27
C GLY A 219 35.80 -3.25 -4.38
N LEU A 220 35.85 -3.46 -3.06
CA LEU A 220 34.87 -2.93 -2.12
C LEU A 220 35.18 -1.50 -1.69
N SER A 221 34.12 -0.72 -1.43
CA SER A 221 34.24 0.56 -0.76
C SER A 221 34.71 0.42 0.69
N PRO A 222 35.32 1.45 1.31
CA PRO A 222 35.98 1.28 2.61
C PRO A 222 35.05 1.04 3.80
N HIS A 223 33.80 1.52 3.75
CA HIS A 223 32.89 1.52 4.89
C HIS A 223 31.48 1.04 4.56
N ILE A 224 30.75 0.64 5.61
CA ILE A 224 29.37 0.19 5.54
C ILE A 224 28.48 1.37 5.91
N TRP A 225 27.99 2.03 4.86
CA TRP A 225 27.06 3.13 4.98
C TRP A 225 25.62 2.65 5.19
N ALA A 226 24.98 3.13 6.26
CA ALA A 226 23.69 2.65 6.72
C ALA A 226 22.57 2.84 5.70
N ARG A 227 22.52 3.99 5.01
CA ARG A 227 21.46 4.22 4.01
C ARG A 227 21.61 3.31 2.78
N ALA A 228 22.82 2.99 2.34
CA ALA A 228 23.02 2.02 1.26
C ALA A 228 22.43 0.64 1.62
N MET A 229 22.68 0.16 2.85
CA MET A 229 22.04 -1.05 3.37
C MET A 229 20.52 -0.89 3.53
N GLY A 230 20.06 0.31 3.91
CA GLY A 230 18.64 0.66 4.00
C GLY A 230 17.93 0.48 2.66
N TRP A 231 18.49 1.06 1.58
CA TRP A 231 17.99 0.89 0.22
C TRP A 231 17.93 -0.57 -0.20
N TYR A 232 18.97 -1.34 0.10
CA TYR A 232 18.99 -2.77 -0.19
C TYR A 232 17.83 -3.52 0.50
N GLY A 233 17.57 -3.22 1.78
CA GLY A 233 16.46 -3.80 2.53
C GLY A 233 15.08 -3.41 1.97
N MET A 234 14.90 -2.14 1.63
CA MET A 234 13.66 -1.66 0.98
C MET A 234 13.45 -2.35 -0.37
N ALA A 235 14.51 -2.46 -1.17
CA ALA A 235 14.47 -3.09 -2.49
C ALA A 235 14.00 -4.54 -2.42
N LEU A 236 14.49 -5.31 -1.44
CA LEU A 236 14.09 -6.70 -1.23
C LEU A 236 12.59 -6.80 -0.92
N VAL A 237 12.09 -6.04 0.06
CA VAL A 237 10.68 -6.17 0.48
C VAL A 237 9.70 -5.62 -0.55
N GLU A 238 10.07 -4.61 -1.33
CA GLU A 238 9.23 -4.08 -2.42
C GLU A 238 9.27 -4.96 -3.66
N THR A 239 10.41 -5.58 -3.97
CA THR A 239 10.48 -6.57 -5.06
C THR A 239 9.65 -7.81 -4.72
N LEU A 240 9.68 -8.28 -3.47
CA LEU A 240 8.95 -9.46 -3.01
C LEU A 240 7.43 -9.31 -3.05
N ASP A 241 6.88 -8.09 -3.11
CA ASP A 241 5.45 -7.84 -3.35
C ASP A 241 5.01 -8.34 -4.74
N TYR A 242 5.89 -8.22 -5.73
CA TYR A 242 5.62 -8.58 -7.13
C TYR A 242 6.19 -9.94 -7.53
N PHE A 243 7.15 -10.47 -6.76
CA PHE A 243 7.89 -11.67 -7.11
C PHE A 243 7.00 -12.93 -7.08
N PRO A 244 6.97 -13.76 -8.14
CA PRO A 244 6.05 -14.90 -8.20
C PRO A 244 6.28 -15.89 -7.06
N GLN A 245 5.20 -16.29 -6.37
CA GLN A 245 5.27 -17.11 -5.15
C GLN A 245 5.96 -18.46 -5.34
N ASN A 246 5.87 -19.04 -6.54
CA ASN A 246 6.46 -20.32 -6.93
C ASN A 246 7.80 -20.20 -7.68
N HIS A 247 8.36 -19.01 -7.84
CA HIS A 247 9.62 -18.82 -8.56
C HIS A 247 10.79 -19.48 -7.81
N PRO A 248 11.67 -20.27 -8.48
CA PRO A 248 12.72 -21.04 -7.81
C PRO A 248 13.66 -20.21 -6.94
N GLN A 249 14.01 -19.00 -7.39
CA GLN A 249 14.92 -18.10 -6.65
C GLN A 249 14.25 -17.26 -5.55
N ARG A 250 12.91 -17.30 -5.40
CA ARG A 250 12.21 -16.51 -4.37
C ARG A 250 12.71 -16.84 -2.97
N LYS A 251 12.95 -18.13 -2.70
CA LYS A 251 13.48 -18.61 -1.42
C LYS A 251 14.84 -17.98 -1.10
N GLU A 252 15.70 -17.79 -2.11
CA GLU A 252 17.01 -17.18 -1.86
C GLU A 252 16.91 -15.69 -1.54
N LEU A 253 16.00 -14.95 -2.19
CA LEU A 253 15.76 -13.55 -1.81
C LEU A 253 15.24 -13.42 -0.38
N ILE A 254 14.40 -14.35 0.06
CA ILE A 254 13.96 -14.43 1.45
C ILE A 254 15.13 -14.77 2.40
N ASN A 255 16.02 -15.68 2.01
CA ASN A 255 17.21 -16.00 2.81
C ASN A 255 18.13 -14.78 2.94
N ILE A 256 18.37 -14.06 1.84
CA ILE A 256 19.13 -12.80 1.83
C ILE A 256 18.49 -11.79 2.79
N LEU A 257 17.18 -11.58 2.71
CA LEU A 257 16.45 -10.69 3.62
C LEU A 257 16.61 -11.11 5.10
N ASN A 258 16.59 -12.41 5.39
CA ASN A 258 16.82 -12.91 6.75
C ASN A 258 18.25 -12.63 7.22
N ARG A 259 19.27 -12.84 6.37
CA ARG A 259 20.67 -12.50 6.69
C ARG A 259 20.84 -11.00 6.93
N LEU A 260 20.21 -10.17 6.10
CA LEU A 260 20.19 -8.72 6.27
C LEU A 260 19.54 -8.31 7.60
N ALA A 261 18.41 -8.92 7.96
CA ALA A 261 17.71 -8.64 9.21
C ALA A 261 18.57 -8.99 10.45
N VAL A 262 19.35 -10.07 10.40
CA VAL A 262 20.35 -10.39 11.44
C VAL A 262 21.39 -9.27 11.56
N ALA A 263 21.96 -8.81 10.43
CA ALA A 263 22.98 -7.77 10.42
C ALA A 263 22.43 -6.44 10.96
N ILE A 264 21.24 -6.01 10.50
CA ILE A 264 20.54 -4.81 11.00
C ILE A 264 20.31 -4.91 12.52
N LYS A 265 19.79 -6.04 13.01
CA LYS A 265 19.56 -6.23 14.45
C LYS A 265 20.85 -6.11 15.25
N SER A 266 21.96 -6.65 14.73
CA SER A 266 23.24 -6.67 15.44
C SER A 266 23.89 -5.29 15.62
N THR A 267 23.51 -4.31 14.80
CA THR A 267 24.04 -2.93 14.84
C THR A 267 23.04 -1.92 15.42
N GLN A 268 21.86 -2.36 15.87
CA GLN A 268 20.88 -1.49 16.50
C GLN A 268 21.43 -0.95 17.83
N ASN A 269 21.41 0.37 18.02
CA ASN A 269 21.87 0.95 19.28
C ASN A 269 20.94 0.54 20.42
N ASP A 270 21.52 0.03 21.52
CA ASP A 270 20.69 -0.53 22.57
C ASP A 270 19.89 0.50 23.37
N LYS A 271 20.40 1.73 23.48
CA LYS A 271 19.81 2.81 24.27
C LYS A 271 18.75 3.56 23.49
N THR A 272 19.07 3.98 22.26
CA THR A 272 18.19 4.81 21.43
C THR A 272 17.30 3.98 20.52
N GLY A 273 17.70 2.74 20.19
CA GLY A 273 16.98 1.88 19.25
C GLY A 273 17.20 2.19 17.77
N VAL A 274 17.91 3.27 17.45
CA VAL A 274 18.22 3.69 16.07
C VAL A 274 19.63 3.27 15.65
N TRP A 275 20.02 3.58 14.41
CA TRP A 275 21.29 3.16 13.83
C TRP A 275 22.19 4.36 13.50
N TYR A 276 23.50 4.12 13.58
CA TYR A 276 24.52 5.08 13.15
C TYR A 276 24.62 5.18 11.63
N ASP A 277 25.16 6.28 11.10
CA ASP A 277 25.42 6.47 9.66
C ASP A 277 26.46 5.47 9.12
N ILE A 278 27.54 5.24 9.88
CA ILE A 278 28.53 4.19 9.59
C ILE A 278 28.37 3.05 10.58
N LEU A 279 27.91 1.90 10.09
CA LEU A 279 27.45 0.78 10.94
C LEU A 279 28.59 -0.02 11.56
N ASP A 280 29.74 -0.07 10.90
CA ASP A 280 30.93 -0.80 11.34
C ASP A 280 31.79 -0.01 12.34
N LEU A 281 31.52 1.29 12.52
CA LEU A 281 32.27 2.19 13.39
C LEU A 281 31.37 2.99 14.35
N PRO A 282 30.50 2.35 15.15
CA PRO A 282 29.48 3.04 15.96
C PRO A 282 30.06 3.94 17.08
N ASN A 283 31.29 3.67 17.51
CA ASN A 283 31.97 4.43 18.58
C ASN A 283 33.01 5.42 18.05
N GLU A 284 33.17 5.52 16.73
CA GLU A 284 34.14 6.44 16.13
C GLU A 284 33.68 7.89 16.30
N LYS A 285 34.61 8.79 16.57
CA LYS A 285 34.29 10.18 16.85
C LYS A 285 33.64 10.84 15.63
N GLY A 286 32.52 11.51 15.84
CA GLY A 286 31.78 12.22 14.80
C GLY A 286 30.67 11.42 14.15
N ASN A 287 30.61 10.10 14.35
CA ASN A 287 29.50 9.28 13.90
C ASN A 287 28.22 9.71 14.62
N TYR A 288 27.08 9.58 13.95
CA TYR A 288 25.80 10.10 14.40
C TYR A 288 24.68 9.13 14.05
N PHE A 289 23.57 9.21 14.79
CA PHE A 289 22.38 8.46 14.45
C PHE A 289 21.73 9.06 13.20
N GLU A 290 21.48 8.22 12.21
CA GLU A 290 21.03 8.67 10.89
C GLU A 290 19.57 8.26 10.67
N SER A 291 18.74 9.25 10.34
CA SER A 291 17.29 9.08 10.38
C SER A 291 16.71 8.36 9.17
N SER A 292 17.33 8.51 7.99
CA SER A 292 16.83 7.83 6.79
C SER A 292 17.05 6.33 6.86
N ALA A 293 18.27 5.87 7.15
CA ALA A 293 18.62 4.46 7.32
C ALA A 293 17.80 3.81 8.43
N SER A 294 17.62 4.50 9.57
CA SER A 294 16.78 3.99 10.67
C SER A 294 15.34 3.76 10.20
N ALA A 295 14.76 4.69 9.44
CA ALA A 295 13.44 4.52 8.85
C ALA A 295 13.39 3.35 7.85
N MET A 296 14.40 3.23 6.98
CA MET A 296 14.49 2.15 6.00
C MET A 296 14.57 0.77 6.66
N PHE A 297 15.35 0.64 7.74
CA PHE A 297 15.45 -0.59 8.51
C PHE A 297 14.16 -0.94 9.22
N VAL A 298 13.50 0.03 9.85
CA VAL A 298 12.17 -0.18 10.45
C VAL A 298 11.17 -0.66 9.41
N TYR A 299 11.11 0.02 8.25
CA TYR A 299 10.21 -0.36 7.16
C TYR A 299 10.51 -1.77 6.63
N ALA A 300 11.77 -2.08 6.30
CA ALA A 300 12.15 -3.38 5.76
C ALA A 300 11.86 -4.53 6.74
N LEU A 301 12.14 -4.33 8.03
CA LEU A 301 11.85 -5.33 9.06
C LEU A 301 10.35 -5.51 9.29
N ALA A 302 9.59 -4.42 9.45
CA ALA A 302 8.15 -4.47 9.69
C ALA A 302 7.39 -5.07 8.50
N LYS A 303 7.69 -4.60 7.28
CA LYS A 303 7.09 -5.11 6.05
C LYS A 303 7.51 -6.56 5.80
N GLY A 304 8.77 -6.91 6.02
CA GLY A 304 9.24 -8.29 5.91
C GLY A 304 8.48 -9.26 6.82
N VAL A 305 8.13 -8.83 8.04
CA VAL A 305 7.26 -9.60 8.95
C VAL A 305 5.82 -9.65 8.42
N ARG A 306 5.24 -8.54 7.98
CA ARG A 306 3.86 -8.51 7.43
C ARG A 306 3.71 -9.44 6.22
N LEU A 307 4.72 -9.50 5.35
CA LEU A 307 4.75 -10.39 4.19
C LEU A 307 5.03 -11.86 4.55
N GLY A 308 5.30 -12.18 5.81
CA GLY A 308 5.70 -13.53 6.25
C GLY A 308 7.07 -13.98 5.72
N CYS A 309 7.90 -13.03 5.26
CA CYS A 309 9.25 -13.30 4.76
C CYS A 309 10.30 -13.24 5.88
N LEU A 310 9.98 -12.60 7.01
CA LEU A 310 10.78 -12.58 8.24
C LEU A 310 10.02 -13.22 9.41
N PRO A 311 10.72 -13.88 10.35
CA PRO A 311 10.13 -14.31 11.61
C PRO A 311 9.50 -13.15 12.39
N ALA A 312 8.35 -13.40 13.03
CA ALA A 312 7.62 -12.40 13.80
C ALA A 312 8.46 -11.71 14.90
N SER A 313 9.51 -12.36 15.40
CA SER A 313 10.44 -11.79 16.37
C SER A 313 11.16 -10.52 15.89
N TYR A 314 11.31 -10.33 14.58
CA TYR A 314 11.94 -9.11 14.04
C TYR A 314 11.05 -7.88 14.14
N PHE A 315 9.74 -8.05 14.37
CA PHE A 315 8.86 -6.91 14.64
C PHE A 315 9.28 -6.17 15.91
N ALA A 316 9.83 -6.86 16.93
CA ALA A 316 10.34 -6.20 18.12
C ALA A 316 11.52 -5.26 17.83
N VAL A 317 12.38 -5.61 16.85
CA VAL A 317 13.49 -4.78 16.39
C VAL A 317 12.95 -3.54 15.67
N ALA A 318 11.98 -3.73 14.77
CA ALA A 318 11.30 -2.63 14.07
C ALA A 318 10.58 -1.69 15.05
N ALA A 319 9.86 -2.23 16.04
CA ALA A 319 9.15 -1.44 17.04
C ALA A 319 10.11 -0.64 17.95
N LYS A 320 11.25 -1.24 18.36
CA LYS A 320 12.31 -0.52 19.08
C LYS A 320 12.88 0.62 18.22
N GLY A 321 13.15 0.35 16.94
CA GLY A 321 13.62 1.35 15.99
C GLY A 321 12.63 2.48 15.78
N TYR A 322 11.34 2.18 15.60
CA TYR A 322 10.31 3.17 15.38
C TYR A 322 10.13 4.09 16.59
N LYS A 323 10.12 3.52 17.80
CA LYS A 323 10.11 4.30 19.04
C LYS A 323 11.34 5.21 19.14
N GLY A 324 12.52 4.69 18.81
CA GLY A 324 13.75 5.46 18.75
C GLY A 324 13.66 6.62 17.77
N MET A 325 13.13 6.39 16.56
CA MET A 325 12.94 7.44 15.56
C MET A 325 12.04 8.57 16.06
N GLN A 326 10.95 8.23 16.76
CA GLN A 326 10.04 9.21 17.36
C GLN A 326 10.75 10.10 18.41
N GLN A 327 11.73 9.56 19.12
CA GLN A 327 12.46 10.27 20.18
C GLN A 327 13.64 11.07 19.63
N GLU A 328 14.39 10.48 18.70
CA GLU A 328 15.65 11.04 18.20
C GLU A 328 15.45 12.02 17.04
N PHE A 329 14.45 11.79 16.17
CA PHE A 329 14.37 12.47 14.87
C PHE A 329 13.09 13.26 14.64
N VAL A 330 11.99 12.96 15.32
CA VAL A 330 10.71 13.63 15.11
C VAL A 330 10.61 14.88 15.99
N GLU A 331 10.38 16.03 15.37
CA GLU A 331 10.16 17.30 16.07
C GLU A 331 8.78 17.87 15.72
N GLN A 332 8.05 18.35 16.72
CA GLN A 332 6.77 19.02 16.50
C GLN A 332 6.99 20.33 15.75
N ARG A 333 6.27 20.53 14.65
CA ARG A 333 6.34 21.74 13.81
C ARG A 333 5.14 22.67 14.03
N GLY A 334 4.01 22.09 14.40
CA GLY A 334 2.73 22.77 14.62
C GLY A 334 1.60 21.75 14.74
N GLU A 335 0.36 22.22 14.87
CA GLU A 335 -0.78 21.31 15.01
C GLU A 335 -0.89 20.35 13.82
N GLY A 336 -0.75 19.05 14.12
CA GLY A 336 -0.82 17.98 13.13
C GLY A 336 0.33 17.96 12.11
N LYS A 337 1.51 18.54 12.43
CA LYS A 337 2.69 18.57 11.55
C LYS A 337 3.98 18.32 12.33
N VAL A 338 4.89 17.56 11.73
CA VAL A 338 6.20 17.22 12.30
C VAL A 338 7.33 17.41 11.28
N ASN A 339 8.51 17.73 11.79
CA ASN A 339 9.77 17.65 11.05
C ASN A 339 10.48 16.32 11.34
N LEU A 340 11.30 15.89 10.38
CA LEU A 340 12.28 14.81 10.56
C LEU A 340 13.69 15.39 10.46
N LYS A 341 14.45 15.40 11.55
CA LYS A 341 15.86 15.80 11.54
C LYS A 341 16.80 14.61 11.32
N GLY A 342 18.09 14.89 11.20
CA GLY A 342 19.13 13.85 11.26
C GLY A 342 19.32 13.06 9.96
N THR A 343 18.87 13.59 8.81
CA THR A 343 19.07 12.92 7.52
C THR A 343 20.30 13.46 6.80
N VAL A 344 21.22 12.59 6.39
CA VAL A 344 22.34 13.01 5.54
C VAL A 344 21.90 13.29 4.11
N SER A 345 22.26 14.45 3.55
CA SER A 345 21.73 14.93 2.27
C SER A 345 22.16 14.08 1.07
N VAL A 346 23.41 13.62 1.08
CA VAL A 346 23.97 12.79 0.00
C VAL A 346 25.21 12.08 0.52
N SER A 347 25.47 10.90 0.01
CA SER A 347 26.81 10.29 0.04
C SER A 347 26.98 9.50 -1.25
N GLY A 348 28.21 9.33 -1.72
CA GLY A 348 28.51 8.59 -2.94
C GLY A 348 30.00 8.31 -3.07
N LEU A 349 30.37 7.58 -4.12
CA LEU A 349 31.75 7.17 -4.36
C LEU A 349 32.27 7.76 -5.69
N GLY A 350 33.57 8.05 -5.75
CA GLY A 350 34.24 8.60 -6.93
C GLY A 350 33.67 9.96 -7.38
N GLY A 351 33.64 10.20 -8.70
CA GLY A 351 33.10 11.43 -9.29
C GLY A 351 34.03 12.65 -9.18
N LYS A 352 33.46 13.85 -9.38
CA LYS A 352 34.16 15.15 -9.30
C LYS A 352 33.28 16.16 -8.53
N PRO A 353 33.75 16.76 -7.41
CA PRO A 353 35.01 16.43 -6.71
C PRO A 353 35.08 14.94 -6.31
N TYR A 354 36.29 14.40 -6.18
CA TYR A 354 36.47 12.97 -5.93
C TYR A 354 36.06 12.62 -4.51
N ARG A 355 35.19 11.62 -4.37
CA ARG A 355 34.71 11.10 -3.09
C ARG A 355 35.40 9.77 -2.84
N ASP A 356 36.30 9.72 -1.88
CA ASP A 356 37.16 8.57 -1.61
C ASP A 356 36.49 7.47 -0.78
N GLY A 357 35.26 7.70 -0.29
CA GLY A 357 34.55 6.74 0.54
C GLY A 357 35.18 6.54 1.92
N SER A 358 36.10 7.40 2.35
CA SER A 358 36.68 7.36 3.69
C SER A 358 35.67 7.76 4.75
N TYR A 359 35.91 7.37 6.00
CA TYR A 359 35.11 7.81 7.15
C TYR A 359 35.01 9.35 7.22
N ALA A 360 36.13 10.05 6.98
CA ALA A 360 36.16 11.51 6.96
C ALA A 360 35.26 12.10 5.87
N TYR A 361 35.21 11.46 4.69
CA TYR A 361 34.28 11.85 3.62
C TYR A 361 32.82 11.70 4.07
N TYR A 362 32.41 10.54 4.59
CA TYR A 362 31.01 10.35 5.05
C TYR A 362 30.63 11.34 6.15
N MET A 363 31.54 11.59 7.11
CA MET A 363 31.29 12.55 8.19
C MET A 363 31.32 14.01 7.73
N SER A 364 31.82 14.30 6.53
CA SER A 364 31.83 15.66 5.95
C SER A 364 30.49 16.04 5.30
N GLU A 365 29.66 15.05 4.99
CA GLU A 365 28.38 15.28 4.32
C GLU A 365 27.38 15.96 5.25
N LYS A 366 26.52 16.79 4.68
CA LYS A 366 25.60 17.61 5.47
C LYS A 366 24.45 16.77 6.01
N VAL A 367 24.13 16.97 7.29
CA VAL A 367 22.94 16.43 7.93
C VAL A 367 21.89 17.54 8.03
N VAL A 368 20.69 17.30 7.51
CA VAL A 368 19.63 18.30 7.37
C VAL A 368 18.29 17.76 7.86
N SER A 369 17.34 18.67 8.04
CA SER A 369 15.94 18.34 8.35
C SER A 369 15.11 18.27 7.08
N ASN A 370 14.15 17.36 7.08
CA ASN A 370 13.21 17.10 6.00
C ASN A 370 13.90 16.84 4.66
N ASP A 371 15.04 16.13 4.65
CA ASP A 371 15.57 15.65 3.37
C ASP A 371 14.57 14.65 2.75
N PRO A 372 14.25 14.76 1.45
CA PRO A 372 13.29 13.88 0.78
C PRO A 372 13.56 12.38 0.94
N LYS A 373 14.83 11.96 1.04
CA LYS A 373 15.23 10.55 1.15
C LYS A 373 14.83 10.00 2.52
N GLY A 374 15.07 10.78 3.57
CA GLY A 374 14.65 10.46 4.93
C GLY A 374 13.15 10.56 5.11
N VAL A 375 12.53 11.61 4.58
CA VAL A 375 11.08 11.83 4.68
C VAL A 375 10.28 10.72 4.00
N GLY A 376 10.65 10.32 2.77
CA GLY A 376 9.97 9.23 2.07
C GLY A 376 10.13 7.89 2.79
N ALA A 377 11.33 7.58 3.27
CA ALA A 377 11.56 6.39 4.10
C ALA A 377 10.76 6.42 5.41
N PHE A 378 10.67 7.58 6.06
CA PHE A 378 9.88 7.77 7.29
C PHE A 378 8.38 7.60 7.05
N LEU A 379 7.83 8.14 5.95
CA LEU A 379 6.43 7.97 5.59
C LEU A 379 6.08 6.47 5.44
N LEU A 380 6.93 5.72 4.73
CA LEU A 380 6.77 4.28 4.57
C LEU A 380 6.87 3.53 5.91
N ALA A 381 7.89 3.83 6.71
CA ALA A 381 8.08 3.21 8.03
C ALA A 381 6.91 3.50 8.99
N ALA A 382 6.51 4.76 9.11
CA ALA A 382 5.41 5.16 9.97
C ALA A 382 4.09 4.53 9.53
N ASN A 383 3.79 4.55 8.22
CA ASN A 383 2.58 3.92 7.70
C ASN A 383 2.57 2.40 7.95
N GLU A 384 3.70 1.72 7.75
CA GLU A 384 3.82 0.27 8.00
C GLU A 384 3.63 -0.07 9.50
N MET A 385 4.18 0.75 10.41
CA MET A 385 4.00 0.58 11.85
C MET A 385 2.56 0.88 12.30
N GLU A 386 1.91 1.87 11.69
CA GLU A 386 0.50 2.20 11.93
C GLU A 386 -0.41 1.07 11.43
N ILE A 387 -0.13 0.48 10.26
CA ILE A 387 -0.81 -0.73 9.78
C ILE A 387 -0.61 -1.86 10.79
N ALA A 388 0.60 -2.10 11.29
CA ALA A 388 0.86 -3.16 12.26
C ALA A 388 0.05 -2.98 13.57
N ALA A 389 -0.20 -1.73 13.98
CA ALA A 389 -1.00 -1.39 15.16
C ALA A 389 -2.52 -1.53 14.94
N MET A 390 -3.00 -1.61 13.69
CA MET A 390 -4.42 -1.81 13.41
C MET A 390 -4.91 -3.16 13.95
N PRO A 391 -6.17 -3.25 14.40
CA PRO A 391 -6.79 -4.53 14.77
C PRO A 391 -6.66 -5.58 13.66
N LYS A 392 -6.38 -6.83 14.03
CA LYS A 392 -6.25 -7.96 13.10
C LYS A 392 -7.38 -8.99 13.26
N PRO A 393 -8.67 -8.62 13.17
CA PRO A 393 -9.79 -9.53 13.40
C PRO A 393 -9.86 -10.66 12.35
N GLY A 394 -9.22 -10.48 11.20
CA GLY A 394 -9.08 -11.47 10.13
C GLY A 394 -7.90 -12.41 10.27
N LEU A 395 -7.07 -12.31 11.32
CA LEU A 395 -5.85 -13.11 11.42
C LEU A 395 -6.15 -14.61 11.34
N GLY A 396 -5.51 -15.29 10.39
CA GLY A 396 -5.70 -16.71 10.14
C GLY A 396 -6.93 -17.06 9.29
N LYS A 397 -7.72 -16.06 8.86
CA LYS A 397 -8.87 -16.24 7.97
C LYS A 397 -8.50 -15.93 6.52
N THR A 398 -9.18 -16.60 5.59
CA THR A 398 -9.05 -16.33 4.15
C THR A 398 -10.36 -15.76 3.62
N VAL A 399 -10.28 -14.66 2.89
CA VAL A 399 -11.36 -14.15 2.04
C VAL A 399 -11.14 -14.60 0.61
N LEU A 400 -12.10 -15.35 0.09
CA LEU A 400 -12.12 -15.86 -1.27
C LEU A 400 -13.08 -15.00 -2.09
N LEU A 401 -12.59 -14.39 -3.15
CA LEU A 401 -13.39 -13.62 -4.10
C LEU A 401 -13.71 -14.48 -5.31
N ASP A 402 -14.96 -14.47 -5.71
CA ASP A 402 -15.38 -15.12 -6.94
C ASP A 402 -14.82 -14.42 -8.18
N SER A 403 -14.32 -15.20 -9.13
CA SER A 403 -13.99 -14.77 -10.48
C SER A 403 -14.47 -15.79 -11.52
N TRP A 404 -15.48 -16.58 -11.18
CA TRP A 404 -16.05 -17.62 -12.03
C TRP A 404 -17.43 -17.20 -12.55
N PHE A 405 -18.30 -16.72 -11.67
CA PHE A 405 -19.61 -16.19 -11.99
C PHE A 405 -19.51 -14.75 -12.51
N ASN A 406 -18.58 -13.95 -11.99
CA ASN A 406 -18.18 -12.67 -12.58
C ASN A 406 -16.79 -12.79 -13.20
N ASN A 407 -16.71 -12.80 -14.53
CA ASN A 407 -15.50 -13.08 -15.28
C ASN A 407 -15.46 -12.32 -16.62
N GLU A 408 -15.92 -11.08 -16.61
CA GLU A 408 -15.75 -10.15 -17.71
C GLU A 408 -14.30 -10.10 -18.20
N LYS A 409 -14.13 -9.90 -19.50
CA LYS A 409 -12.82 -9.86 -20.17
C LYS A 409 -12.56 -8.50 -20.77
N LYS A 410 -11.32 -8.02 -20.63
CA LYS A 410 -10.79 -6.87 -21.38
C LYS A 410 -9.41 -7.18 -21.94
N LYS A 411 -8.95 -6.33 -22.84
CA LYS A 411 -7.58 -6.35 -23.31
C LYS A 411 -6.69 -5.55 -22.36
N ASP A 412 -5.57 -6.13 -21.94
CA ASP A 412 -4.50 -5.40 -21.27
C ASP A 412 -3.71 -4.54 -22.28
N GLN A 413 -2.71 -3.80 -21.79
CA GLN A 413 -1.83 -2.98 -22.61
C GLN A 413 -0.90 -3.77 -23.56
N GLN A 414 -0.81 -5.10 -23.42
CA GLN A 414 -0.14 -6.00 -24.36
C GLN A 414 -1.13 -6.61 -25.38
N GLY A 415 -2.44 -6.38 -25.22
CA GLY A 415 -3.48 -6.99 -26.03
C GLY A 415 -3.89 -8.40 -25.60
N ASN A 416 -3.46 -8.86 -24.42
CA ASN A 416 -3.90 -10.14 -23.86
C ASN A 416 -5.29 -10.00 -23.23
N GLU A 417 -6.07 -11.08 -23.24
CA GLU A 417 -7.35 -11.11 -22.53
C GLU A 417 -7.11 -11.38 -21.05
N VAL A 418 -7.58 -10.46 -20.21
CA VAL A 418 -7.50 -10.57 -18.76
C VAL A 418 -8.90 -10.46 -18.16
N SER A 419 -9.11 -11.15 -17.04
CA SER A 419 -10.33 -10.95 -16.24
C SER A 419 -10.28 -9.58 -15.59
N TRP A 420 -11.40 -8.86 -15.59
CA TRP A 420 -11.52 -7.54 -14.98
C TRP A 420 -12.86 -7.38 -14.28
N HIS A 421 -13.03 -6.23 -13.65
CA HIS A 421 -14.18 -5.84 -12.86
C HIS A 421 -14.24 -6.60 -11.53
N TYR A 422 -14.24 -5.83 -10.44
CA TYR A 422 -14.29 -6.32 -9.06
C TYR A 422 -13.13 -7.22 -8.65
N LYS A 423 -11.93 -7.09 -9.26
CA LYS A 423 -10.76 -7.93 -8.94
C LYS A 423 -9.86 -7.31 -7.88
N TRP A 424 -9.22 -8.13 -7.05
CA TRP A 424 -8.30 -7.66 -5.99
C TRP A 424 -7.10 -6.90 -6.54
N GLU A 425 -6.60 -7.29 -7.70
CA GLU A 425 -5.39 -6.74 -8.32
C GLU A 425 -5.70 -5.51 -9.19
N GLU A 426 -6.97 -5.23 -9.47
CA GLU A 426 -7.37 -4.11 -10.31
C GLU A 426 -7.38 -2.81 -9.50
N MET A 427 -6.49 -1.88 -9.85
CA MET A 427 -6.38 -0.55 -9.22
C MET A 427 -7.21 0.54 -9.93
N ALA A 428 -7.68 0.26 -11.14
CA ALA A 428 -8.56 1.13 -11.88
C ALA A 428 -9.95 1.21 -11.21
N ALA A 429 -10.78 2.16 -11.65
CA ALA A 429 -12.08 2.45 -11.05
C ALA A 429 -12.91 1.20 -10.71
N GLY A 430 -13.04 0.24 -11.64
CA GLY A 430 -13.87 -0.97 -11.46
C GLY A 430 -13.32 -2.05 -10.52
N GLY A 431 -12.12 -1.90 -9.95
CA GLY A 431 -11.49 -2.96 -9.14
C GLY A 431 -11.80 -2.91 -7.65
N PHE A 432 -11.34 -3.93 -6.91
CA PHE A 432 -11.44 -4.03 -5.45
C PHE A 432 -10.11 -3.85 -4.72
N SER A 433 -9.07 -3.31 -5.36
CA SER A 433 -7.73 -3.21 -4.76
C SER A 433 -7.69 -2.54 -3.39
N LEU A 434 -8.41 -1.41 -3.19
CA LEU A 434 -8.45 -0.69 -1.91
C LEU A 434 -9.20 -1.48 -0.83
N TRP A 435 -10.28 -2.16 -1.19
CA TRP A 435 -11.00 -3.01 -0.24
C TRP A 435 -10.19 -4.27 0.11
N GLY A 436 -9.47 -4.84 -0.85
CA GLY A 436 -8.50 -5.90 -0.64
C GLY A 436 -7.37 -5.49 0.31
N GLU A 437 -6.89 -4.25 0.22
CA GLU A 437 -5.95 -3.68 1.20
C GLU A 437 -6.56 -3.62 2.61
N GLN A 438 -7.83 -3.22 2.76
CA GLN A 438 -8.50 -3.22 4.07
C GLN A 438 -8.59 -4.63 4.67
N PHE A 439 -8.89 -5.66 3.86
CA PHE A 439 -8.85 -7.06 4.29
C PHE A 439 -7.45 -7.48 4.77
N ARG A 440 -6.41 -7.21 3.97
CA ARG A 440 -5.02 -7.55 4.33
C ARG A 440 -4.56 -6.81 5.58
N ASN A 441 -4.92 -5.53 5.72
CA ASN A 441 -4.65 -4.73 6.90
C ASN A 441 -5.39 -5.24 8.15
N ALA A 442 -6.56 -5.86 7.99
CA ALA A 442 -7.27 -6.55 9.06
C ALA A 442 -6.75 -7.99 9.33
N GLY A 443 -5.70 -8.44 8.63
CA GLY A 443 -5.03 -9.72 8.84
C GLY A 443 -5.57 -10.88 8.02
N PHE A 444 -6.51 -10.65 7.11
CA PHE A 444 -7.00 -11.68 6.19
C PHE A 444 -5.96 -12.02 5.13
N LYS A 445 -5.97 -13.27 4.67
CA LYS A 445 -5.41 -13.63 3.36
C LYS A 445 -6.46 -13.40 2.29
N THR A 446 -6.12 -12.74 1.20
CA THR A 446 -6.98 -12.60 0.02
C THR A 446 -6.66 -13.68 -1.00
N ALA A 447 -7.70 -14.27 -1.60
CA ALA A 447 -7.59 -15.25 -2.67
C ALA A 447 -8.71 -15.03 -3.71
N THR A 448 -8.52 -15.58 -4.90
CA THR A 448 -9.48 -15.52 -6.01
C THR A 448 -9.85 -16.93 -6.46
N LEU A 449 -11.13 -17.17 -6.70
CA LEU A 449 -11.67 -18.43 -7.20
C LEU A 449 -11.96 -18.31 -8.70
N ASN A 450 -11.09 -18.90 -9.53
CA ASN A 450 -11.21 -18.85 -11.00
C ASN A 450 -11.98 -20.05 -11.60
N ALA A 451 -12.67 -20.84 -10.78
CA ALA A 451 -13.35 -22.07 -11.18
C ALA A 451 -14.66 -22.23 -10.38
N ALA A 452 -15.56 -23.10 -10.84
CA ALA A 452 -16.81 -23.39 -10.13
C ALA A 452 -16.56 -23.75 -8.65
N PRO A 453 -17.40 -23.27 -7.71
CA PRO A 453 -17.25 -23.56 -6.29
C PRO A 453 -17.44 -25.04 -6.00
N THR A 454 -16.52 -25.62 -5.24
CA THR A 454 -16.55 -27.01 -4.76
C THR A 454 -16.36 -27.05 -3.25
N ALA A 455 -16.72 -28.17 -2.62
CA ALA A 455 -16.45 -28.35 -1.19
C ALA A 455 -14.95 -28.23 -0.85
N LEU A 456 -14.07 -28.62 -1.78
CA LEU A 456 -12.63 -28.50 -1.63
C LEU A 456 -12.16 -27.04 -1.74
N SER A 457 -12.61 -26.31 -2.77
CA SER A 457 -12.18 -24.91 -2.97
C SER A 457 -12.66 -23.99 -1.85
N LEU A 458 -13.85 -24.22 -1.28
CA LEU A 458 -14.37 -23.46 -0.15
C LEU A 458 -13.83 -23.93 1.21
N LYS A 459 -13.09 -25.04 1.28
CA LYS A 459 -12.67 -25.65 2.55
C LYS A 459 -11.84 -24.69 3.41
N SER A 460 -10.90 -23.97 2.79
CA SER A 460 -9.96 -23.03 3.44
C SER A 460 -10.45 -21.58 3.47
N ALA A 461 -11.63 -21.30 2.88
CA ALA A 461 -12.22 -19.97 2.92
C ALA A 461 -13.01 -19.80 4.22
N SER A 462 -12.79 -18.66 4.89
CA SER A 462 -13.63 -18.19 5.98
C SER A 462 -14.76 -17.30 5.46
N VAL A 463 -14.45 -16.50 4.44
CA VAL A 463 -15.39 -15.62 3.73
C VAL A 463 -15.36 -15.99 2.25
N TYR A 464 -16.53 -16.08 1.61
CA TYR A 464 -16.67 -16.20 0.15
C TYR A 464 -17.53 -15.04 -0.35
N ILE A 465 -17.02 -14.29 -1.32
CA ILE A 465 -17.68 -13.13 -1.92
C ILE A 465 -18.10 -13.51 -3.34
N ILE A 466 -19.40 -13.49 -3.61
CA ILE A 466 -19.94 -13.53 -4.97
C ILE A 466 -20.45 -12.13 -5.27
N VAL A 467 -19.89 -11.56 -6.33
CA VAL A 467 -20.17 -10.20 -6.77
C VAL A 467 -20.62 -10.25 -8.22
N ASP A 468 -21.72 -9.57 -8.50
CA ASP A 468 -22.19 -9.19 -9.83
C ASP A 468 -22.07 -10.26 -10.93
N PRO A 469 -22.77 -11.40 -10.83
CA PRO A 469 -22.67 -12.46 -11.83
C PRO A 469 -22.98 -11.98 -13.26
N ASP A 470 -22.16 -12.40 -14.21
CA ASP A 470 -22.20 -11.91 -15.60
C ASP A 470 -23.51 -12.26 -16.30
N THR A 471 -23.98 -11.32 -17.11
CA THR A 471 -25.07 -11.53 -18.07
C THR A 471 -24.54 -11.94 -19.44
N GLU A 472 -25.43 -12.41 -20.32
CA GLU A 472 -25.09 -12.70 -21.73
C GLU A 472 -24.69 -11.43 -22.52
N LYS A 473 -25.03 -10.25 -22.01
CA LYS A 473 -24.65 -8.95 -22.57
C LYS A 473 -23.17 -8.65 -22.34
N GLU A 474 -22.60 -9.10 -21.22
CA GLU A 474 -21.20 -8.87 -20.85
C GLU A 474 -20.30 -9.99 -21.36
N VAL A 475 -20.74 -11.24 -21.19
CA VAL A 475 -19.99 -12.43 -21.58
C VAL A 475 -20.90 -13.34 -22.41
N PRO A 476 -20.55 -13.72 -23.65
CA PRO A 476 -21.44 -14.51 -24.52
C PRO A 476 -21.86 -15.88 -23.98
N LYS A 477 -21.12 -16.43 -23.02
CA LYS A 477 -21.40 -17.70 -22.33
C LYS A 477 -21.08 -17.55 -20.85
N PRO A 478 -21.93 -16.83 -20.09
CA PRO A 478 -21.70 -16.60 -18.68
C PRO A 478 -21.84 -17.93 -17.91
N ASN A 479 -21.15 -18.05 -16.79
CA ASN A 479 -21.29 -19.21 -15.92
C ASN A 479 -22.47 -19.01 -15.00
N PHE A 480 -23.65 -19.53 -15.33
CA PHE A 480 -24.80 -19.38 -14.44
C PHE A 480 -24.69 -20.23 -13.17
N ILE A 481 -25.22 -19.69 -12.06
CA ILE A 481 -25.36 -20.43 -10.81
C ILE A 481 -26.40 -21.54 -11.01
N ASN A 482 -26.11 -22.74 -10.52
CA ASN A 482 -27.00 -23.90 -10.67
C ASN A 482 -27.18 -24.61 -9.33
N LYS A 483 -28.03 -25.66 -9.31
CA LYS A 483 -28.38 -26.40 -8.09
C LYS A 483 -27.18 -27.03 -7.40
N ASP A 484 -26.17 -27.48 -8.13
CA ASP A 484 -24.97 -28.10 -7.55
C ASP A 484 -24.11 -27.04 -6.85
N HIS A 485 -23.92 -25.88 -7.48
CA HIS A 485 -23.25 -24.74 -6.86
C HIS A 485 -23.97 -24.32 -5.56
N ILE A 486 -25.30 -24.19 -5.60
CA ILE A 486 -26.12 -23.81 -4.45
C ILE A 486 -25.95 -24.81 -3.31
N LYS A 487 -26.01 -26.11 -3.60
CA LYS A 487 -25.83 -27.14 -2.59
C LYS A 487 -24.47 -27.01 -1.89
N VAL A 488 -23.39 -26.87 -2.67
CA VAL A 488 -22.04 -26.71 -2.13
C VAL A 488 -21.91 -25.47 -1.25
N ILE A 489 -22.41 -24.32 -1.72
CA ILE A 489 -22.35 -23.05 -0.99
C ILE A 489 -23.19 -23.13 0.27
N ALA A 490 -24.44 -23.62 0.19
CA ALA A 490 -25.34 -23.74 1.32
C ALA A 490 -24.79 -24.70 2.40
N ASP A 491 -24.25 -25.86 2.01
CA ASP A 491 -23.60 -26.80 2.93
C ASP A 491 -22.39 -26.15 3.63
N TRP A 492 -21.59 -25.37 2.90
CA TRP A 492 -20.46 -24.63 3.46
C TRP A 492 -20.89 -23.52 4.43
N VAL A 493 -21.90 -22.72 4.08
CA VAL A 493 -22.47 -21.70 4.99
C VAL A 493 -23.03 -22.38 6.23
N LYS A 494 -23.82 -23.46 6.08
CA LYS A 494 -24.39 -24.22 7.21
C LYS A 494 -23.32 -24.68 8.20
N ALA A 495 -22.13 -25.02 7.70
CA ALA A 495 -20.97 -25.44 8.48
C ALA A 495 -20.19 -24.28 9.16
N GLY A 496 -20.56 -23.02 8.93
CA GLY A 496 -19.92 -21.84 9.54
C GLY A 496 -19.23 -20.89 8.55
N GLY A 497 -19.43 -21.07 7.25
CA GLY A 497 -18.95 -20.12 6.23
C GLY A 497 -19.64 -18.76 6.31
N LEU A 498 -18.91 -17.70 5.92
CA LEU A 498 -19.43 -16.34 5.80
C LEU A 498 -19.60 -15.98 4.32
N LEU A 499 -20.84 -15.90 3.84
CA LEU A 499 -21.13 -15.58 2.46
C LEU A 499 -21.44 -14.09 2.32
N VAL A 500 -20.85 -13.43 1.32
CA VAL A 500 -21.16 -12.06 0.94
C VAL A 500 -21.72 -12.09 -0.47
N LEU A 501 -22.95 -11.63 -0.65
CA LEU A 501 -23.61 -11.52 -1.95
C LEU A 501 -23.77 -10.03 -2.30
N MET A 502 -23.28 -9.65 -3.46
CA MET A 502 -23.44 -8.31 -4.03
C MET A 502 -24.02 -8.48 -5.43
N ALA A 503 -25.18 -7.88 -5.69
CA ALA A 503 -25.78 -7.83 -7.03
C ALA A 503 -25.90 -6.36 -7.43
N ASN A 504 -25.80 -6.04 -8.72
CA ASN A 504 -26.17 -4.72 -9.23
C ASN A 504 -27.68 -4.66 -9.55
N ASP A 505 -28.18 -3.62 -10.21
CA ASP A 505 -29.55 -3.63 -10.75
C ASP A 505 -29.72 -4.63 -11.92
N THR A 506 -30.99 -4.91 -12.26
CA THR A 506 -31.40 -5.86 -13.31
C THR A 506 -30.77 -5.64 -14.69
N GLY A 507 -30.28 -4.44 -14.99
CA GLY A 507 -29.66 -4.14 -16.29
C GLY A 507 -28.19 -4.57 -16.40
N ASN A 508 -27.55 -4.89 -15.28
CA ASN A 508 -26.11 -5.04 -15.15
C ASN A 508 -25.69 -6.31 -14.38
N THR A 509 -26.63 -7.15 -13.98
CA THR A 509 -26.33 -8.37 -13.23
C THR A 509 -27.30 -9.49 -13.56
N GLU A 510 -26.83 -10.73 -13.55
CA GLU A 510 -27.67 -11.91 -13.74
C GLU A 510 -28.44 -12.20 -12.45
N LEU A 511 -29.70 -11.75 -12.36
CA LEU A 511 -30.52 -11.94 -11.16
C LEU A 511 -31.32 -13.25 -11.15
N ASP A 512 -31.59 -13.89 -12.28
CA ASP A 512 -32.51 -15.03 -12.30
C ASP A 512 -31.92 -16.23 -11.56
N HIS A 513 -30.70 -16.63 -11.91
CA HIS A 513 -30.02 -17.72 -11.23
C HIS A 513 -29.43 -17.25 -9.90
N PHE A 514 -28.95 -16.00 -9.81
CA PHE A 514 -28.43 -15.51 -8.54
C PHE A 514 -29.50 -15.47 -7.43
N ASN A 515 -30.75 -15.12 -7.77
CA ASN A 515 -31.86 -15.21 -6.83
C ASN A 515 -32.19 -16.65 -6.40
N THR A 516 -31.90 -17.67 -7.20
CA THR A 516 -32.08 -19.06 -6.76
C THR A 516 -31.13 -19.42 -5.61
N LEU A 517 -29.90 -18.87 -5.61
CA LEU A 517 -28.99 -18.96 -4.47
C LEU A 517 -29.48 -18.12 -3.30
N ALA A 518 -29.79 -16.83 -3.52
CA ALA A 518 -30.19 -15.91 -2.45
C ALA A 518 -31.43 -16.41 -1.69
N LYS A 519 -32.41 -16.99 -2.40
CA LYS A 519 -33.65 -17.55 -1.80
C LYS A 519 -33.38 -18.71 -0.84
N THR A 520 -32.26 -19.42 -0.99
CA THR A 520 -31.83 -20.46 -0.02
C THR A 520 -31.58 -19.87 1.37
N PHE A 521 -31.35 -18.56 1.44
CA PHE A 521 -31.06 -17.81 2.66
C PHE A 521 -32.15 -16.79 3.01
N ASP A 522 -33.40 -17.00 2.55
CA ASP A 522 -34.55 -16.11 2.80
C ASP A 522 -34.34 -14.67 2.26
N ILE A 523 -33.62 -14.50 1.16
CA ILE A 523 -33.36 -13.19 0.55
C ILE A 523 -33.69 -13.24 -0.95
N GLN A 524 -34.25 -12.16 -1.48
CA GLN A 524 -34.42 -11.95 -2.91
C GLN A 524 -34.00 -10.53 -3.27
N PHE A 525 -33.15 -10.41 -4.29
CA PHE A 525 -32.90 -9.16 -4.99
C PHE A 525 -34.11 -8.84 -5.87
N ASN A 526 -34.69 -7.66 -5.68
CA ASN A 526 -35.83 -7.22 -6.45
C ASN A 526 -35.41 -6.78 -7.86
N TYR A 527 -36.30 -6.94 -8.83
CA TYR A 527 -36.06 -6.58 -10.22
C TYR A 527 -36.29 -5.07 -10.44
N ASN A 528 -35.69 -4.24 -9.61
CA ASN A 528 -35.80 -2.79 -9.65
C ASN A 528 -34.43 -2.12 -9.65
N SER A 529 -34.42 -0.83 -9.97
CA SER A 529 -33.24 0.03 -9.92
C SER A 529 -33.58 1.26 -9.10
N LYS A 530 -33.02 1.36 -7.89
CA LYS A 530 -33.13 2.50 -6.99
C LYS A 530 -31.85 3.34 -7.02
N GLY A 531 -31.91 4.57 -6.51
CA GLY A 531 -30.72 5.43 -6.42
C GLY A 531 -30.10 5.81 -7.77
N ARG A 532 -30.92 6.01 -8.81
CA ARG A 532 -30.43 6.37 -10.16
C ARG A 532 -29.86 7.77 -10.17
N VAL A 533 -28.57 7.90 -10.46
CA VAL A 533 -27.84 9.17 -10.43
C VAL A 533 -27.75 9.78 -11.83
N VAL A 534 -28.20 11.02 -11.96
CA VAL A 534 -28.20 11.77 -13.23
C VAL A 534 -27.28 12.99 -13.12
N ASN A 535 -26.41 13.21 -14.10
CA ASN A 535 -25.51 14.37 -14.18
C ASN A 535 -24.63 14.57 -12.92
N ASN A 536 -24.09 13.49 -12.36
CA ASN A 536 -23.27 13.51 -11.14
C ASN A 536 -23.96 14.14 -9.91
N ARG A 537 -25.29 14.14 -9.87
CA ARG A 537 -26.07 14.46 -8.66
C ARG A 537 -25.97 13.33 -7.65
N PHE A 538 -24.83 13.26 -6.97
CA PHE A 538 -24.46 12.17 -6.06
C PHE A 538 -25.49 11.96 -4.94
N GLU A 539 -26.20 13.02 -4.53
CA GLU A 539 -27.25 12.98 -3.52
C GLU A 539 -28.40 12.02 -3.88
N MET A 540 -28.60 11.72 -5.17
CA MET A 540 -29.60 10.75 -5.62
C MET A 540 -29.23 9.30 -5.29
N GLY A 541 -27.94 9.00 -5.07
CA GLY A 541 -27.45 7.69 -4.63
C GLY A 541 -27.17 7.63 -3.13
N LYS A 542 -27.68 8.60 -2.36
CA LYS A 542 -27.39 8.72 -0.93
C LYS A 542 -28.17 7.70 -0.12
N VAL A 543 -27.48 6.95 0.74
CA VAL A 543 -28.11 6.10 1.76
C VAL A 543 -27.52 6.46 3.14
N LEU A 544 -28.40 6.79 4.09
CA LEU A 544 -28.00 7.21 5.43
C LEU A 544 -27.88 6.00 6.37
N VAL A 545 -26.76 5.92 7.10
CA VAL A 545 -26.53 4.89 8.11
C VAL A 545 -26.98 5.43 9.47
N PRO A 546 -27.98 4.82 10.12
CA PRO A 546 -28.42 5.25 11.45
C PRO A 546 -27.33 5.01 12.50
N GLU A 547 -27.32 5.85 13.53
CA GLU A 547 -26.47 5.63 14.69
C GLU A 547 -26.80 4.28 15.35
N GLY A 548 -25.77 3.55 15.80
CA GLY A 548 -25.94 2.22 16.38
C GLY A 548 -26.13 1.09 15.37
N ASN A 549 -25.92 1.33 14.06
CA ASN A 549 -25.91 0.25 13.07
C ASN A 549 -24.98 -0.90 13.49
N ALA A 550 -25.47 -2.14 13.37
CA ALA A 550 -24.77 -3.32 13.89
C ALA A 550 -23.49 -3.67 13.11
N ILE A 551 -23.41 -3.26 11.85
CA ILE A 551 -22.27 -3.54 10.94
C ILE A 551 -21.50 -2.25 10.67
N LEU A 552 -22.19 -1.24 10.12
CA LEU A 552 -21.62 0.03 9.68
C LEU A 552 -21.50 1.00 10.87
N LYS A 553 -20.58 0.70 11.79
CA LYS A 553 -20.47 1.40 13.07
C LYS A 553 -19.99 2.83 12.95
N THR A 554 -19.12 3.11 11.98
CA THR A 554 -18.43 4.40 11.86
C THR A 554 -18.91 5.23 10.67
N ALA A 555 -19.33 4.61 9.56
CA ALA A 555 -19.90 5.32 8.43
C ALA A 555 -21.33 5.85 8.72
N ARG A 556 -21.68 7.00 8.18
CA ARG A 556 -22.96 7.71 8.37
C ARG A 556 -23.66 8.04 7.07
N GLN A 557 -22.92 8.28 6.00
CA GLN A 557 -23.49 8.55 4.69
C GLN A 557 -22.76 7.76 3.62
N LEU A 558 -23.54 7.01 2.85
CA LEU A 558 -23.07 6.09 1.82
C LEU A 558 -23.51 6.57 0.45
N TYR A 559 -22.70 6.25 -0.55
CA TYR A 559 -23.10 6.32 -1.94
C TYR A 559 -23.36 4.91 -2.46
N VAL A 560 -24.61 4.65 -2.82
CA VAL A 560 -25.09 3.37 -3.37
C VAL A 560 -25.93 3.72 -4.59
N LYS A 561 -25.43 3.42 -5.79
CA LYS A 561 -26.01 3.86 -7.06
C LYS A 561 -26.64 2.68 -7.77
N GLU A 562 -27.79 2.91 -8.39
CA GLU A 562 -28.44 1.92 -9.28
C GLU A 562 -28.53 0.55 -8.62
N TYR A 563 -29.02 0.52 -7.38
CA TYR A 563 -29.07 -0.69 -6.57
C TYR A 563 -30.44 -1.35 -6.63
N CYS A 564 -30.49 -2.66 -6.44
CA CYS A 564 -31.73 -3.40 -6.24
C CYS A 564 -32.13 -3.40 -4.75
N SER A 565 -33.42 -3.21 -4.46
CA SER A 565 -33.91 -3.40 -3.08
C SER A 565 -34.06 -4.89 -2.75
N LEU A 566 -34.11 -5.23 -1.46
CA LEU A 566 -34.18 -6.61 -0.99
C LEU A 566 -35.56 -6.95 -0.42
N THR A 567 -36.12 -8.07 -0.88
CA THR A 567 -37.25 -8.74 -0.22
C THR A 567 -36.70 -9.80 0.74
N LEU A 568 -37.19 -9.81 1.99
CA LEU A 568 -36.67 -10.63 3.09
C LEU A 568 -37.74 -11.62 3.58
N GLY A 569 -37.35 -12.88 3.73
CA GLY A 569 -38.11 -13.91 4.42
C GLY A 569 -37.89 -13.88 5.94
N SER A 570 -38.45 -14.88 6.63
CA SER A 570 -38.50 -14.90 8.10
C SER A 570 -37.15 -14.96 8.80
N GLN A 571 -36.14 -15.58 8.18
CA GLN A 571 -34.80 -15.76 8.77
C GLN A 571 -33.85 -14.59 8.49
N ALA A 572 -34.16 -13.76 7.49
CA ALA A 572 -33.35 -12.63 7.10
C ALA A 572 -33.77 -11.35 7.85
N LYS A 573 -32.81 -10.52 8.22
CA LYS A 573 -33.02 -9.28 8.97
C LYS A 573 -32.44 -8.08 8.22
N PRO A 574 -33.18 -6.97 8.13
CA PRO A 574 -32.64 -5.75 7.56
C PRO A 574 -31.54 -5.18 8.47
N VAL A 575 -30.48 -4.68 7.84
CA VAL A 575 -29.37 -3.97 8.50
C VAL A 575 -29.37 -2.49 8.11
N LEU A 576 -29.73 -2.19 6.86
CA LEU A 576 -29.81 -0.83 6.35
C LEU A 576 -31.01 -0.71 5.42
N LYS A 577 -31.71 0.41 5.55
CA LYS A 577 -32.84 0.78 4.69
C LYS A 577 -32.58 2.13 4.04
N ASP A 578 -33.21 2.36 2.89
CA ASP A 578 -33.21 3.66 2.24
C ASP A 578 -34.32 4.58 2.78
N GLU A 579 -34.49 5.75 2.16
CA GLU A 579 -35.49 6.75 2.56
C GLU A 579 -36.94 6.30 2.33
N ASP A 580 -37.17 5.36 1.41
CA ASP A 580 -38.49 4.77 1.14
C ASP A 580 -38.76 3.55 2.05
N SER A 581 -37.88 3.29 3.03
CA SER A 581 -37.93 2.13 3.93
C SER A 581 -37.74 0.76 3.27
N ASP A 582 -37.22 0.74 2.04
CA ASP A 582 -36.81 -0.48 1.35
C ASP A 582 -35.48 -0.99 1.91
N ASN A 583 -35.31 -2.31 1.91
CA ASN A 583 -34.09 -2.92 2.46
C ASN A 583 -32.95 -2.80 1.45
N VAL A 584 -31.82 -2.22 1.87
CA VAL A 584 -30.60 -2.05 1.06
C VAL A 584 -29.55 -3.10 1.45
N ILE A 585 -29.35 -3.30 2.75
CA ILE A 585 -28.45 -4.31 3.31
C ILE A 585 -29.23 -5.23 4.23
N ALA A 586 -28.99 -6.52 4.11
CA ALA A 586 -29.57 -7.53 4.98
C ALA A 586 -28.54 -8.56 5.44
N VAL A 587 -28.88 -9.25 6.53
CA VAL A 587 -28.13 -10.41 7.01
C VAL A 587 -29.09 -11.56 7.27
N SER A 588 -28.69 -12.77 6.89
CA SER A 588 -29.40 -14.01 7.19
C SER A 588 -28.49 -15.00 7.91
N LYS A 589 -29.08 -15.81 8.80
CA LYS A 589 -28.39 -16.91 9.48
C LYS A 589 -28.79 -18.23 8.84
N TYR A 590 -27.81 -19.08 8.58
CA TYR A 590 -28.05 -20.40 8.01
C TYR A 590 -27.11 -21.42 8.66
N GLY A 591 -27.67 -22.29 9.51
CA GLY A 591 -26.88 -23.15 10.38
C GLY A 591 -25.94 -22.33 11.26
N LYS A 592 -24.64 -22.63 11.21
CA LYS A 592 -23.60 -21.88 11.94
C LYS A 592 -23.08 -20.65 11.17
N GLY A 593 -23.40 -20.52 9.89
CA GLY A 593 -22.89 -19.47 9.03
C GLY A 593 -23.71 -18.19 9.04
N THR A 594 -23.23 -17.22 8.28
CA THR A 594 -23.87 -15.92 8.11
C THR A 594 -23.79 -15.51 6.66
N VAL A 595 -24.88 -14.94 6.14
CA VAL A 595 -24.94 -14.37 4.79
C VAL A 595 -25.17 -12.88 4.92
N PHE A 596 -24.28 -12.07 4.35
CA PHE A 596 -24.42 -10.62 4.18
C PHE A 596 -24.82 -10.34 2.73
N VAL A 597 -25.80 -9.46 2.54
CA VAL A 597 -26.31 -9.13 1.21
C VAL A 597 -26.48 -7.63 1.05
N ILE A 598 -26.08 -7.10 -0.09
CA ILE A 598 -26.36 -5.73 -0.54
C ILE A 598 -26.67 -5.72 -2.05
N GLY A 599 -27.60 -4.86 -2.45
CA GLY A 599 -28.03 -4.71 -3.85
C GLY A 599 -27.18 -3.80 -4.73
N ASP A 600 -25.92 -3.52 -4.36
CA ASP A 600 -24.91 -2.88 -5.22
C ASP A 600 -23.50 -3.27 -4.72
N PRO A 601 -22.54 -3.62 -5.61
CA PRO A 601 -21.14 -3.87 -5.26
C PRO A 601 -20.33 -2.63 -4.87
N TRP A 602 -20.96 -1.66 -4.20
CA TRP A 602 -20.56 -0.29 -3.84
C TRP A 602 -19.14 0.01 -3.26
N LEU A 603 -18.30 -1.00 -3.04
CA LEU A 603 -16.95 -0.89 -2.46
C LEU A 603 -15.82 -0.97 -3.51
N TYR A 604 -16.12 -0.78 -4.79
CA TYR A 604 -15.10 -0.69 -5.85
C TYR A 604 -14.37 0.65 -5.82
N ASN A 605 -13.14 0.65 -6.35
CA ASN A 605 -12.16 1.73 -6.19
C ASN A 605 -12.75 3.11 -6.51
N GLU A 606 -13.62 3.20 -7.53
CA GLU A 606 -14.30 4.43 -7.93
C GLU A 606 -14.99 5.18 -6.77
N TYR A 607 -15.52 4.44 -5.80
CA TYR A 607 -16.27 5.00 -4.66
C TYR A 607 -15.48 5.02 -3.36
N VAL A 608 -14.32 4.39 -3.29
CA VAL A 608 -13.53 4.27 -2.05
C VAL A 608 -12.16 4.94 -2.14
N ASP A 609 -11.72 5.38 -3.32
CA ASP A 609 -10.41 6.00 -3.52
C ASP A 609 -10.36 7.52 -3.24
N GLY A 610 -11.52 8.10 -2.93
CA GLY A 610 -11.73 9.50 -2.59
C GLY A 610 -11.65 10.50 -3.77
N ARG A 611 -11.44 10.02 -5.01
CA ARG A 611 -11.22 10.91 -6.17
C ARG A 611 -12.51 11.36 -6.81
N LYS A 612 -13.54 10.51 -6.84
CA LYS A 612 -14.84 10.80 -7.48
C LYS A 612 -15.87 11.38 -6.51
N LEU A 613 -16.07 10.75 -5.36
CA LEU A 613 -17.14 11.12 -4.44
C LEU A 613 -16.77 12.35 -3.59
N PRO A 614 -17.76 13.22 -3.28
CA PRO A 614 -17.63 14.23 -2.23
C PRO A 614 -17.26 13.63 -0.86
N ALA A 615 -16.60 14.43 -0.01
CA ALA A 615 -15.99 13.96 1.24
C ALA A 615 -17.01 13.49 2.30
N GLU A 616 -18.28 13.89 2.18
CA GLU A 616 -19.37 13.44 3.03
C GLU A 616 -19.78 11.98 2.78
N TYR A 617 -19.38 11.37 1.67
CA TYR A 617 -19.61 9.95 1.42
C TYR A 617 -18.49 9.09 1.97
N GLU A 618 -18.84 8.14 2.83
CA GLU A 618 -17.92 7.43 3.71
C GLU A 618 -17.76 5.96 3.32
N ASN A 619 -17.89 5.61 2.03
CA ASN A 619 -17.80 4.24 1.54
C ASN A 619 -16.49 3.54 1.95
N PHE A 620 -15.35 4.25 1.96
CA PHE A 620 -14.09 3.68 2.45
C PHE A 620 -14.18 3.26 3.93
N LYS A 621 -14.82 4.07 4.79
CA LYS A 621 -15.04 3.72 6.20
C LYS A 621 -15.99 2.53 6.32
N ALA A 622 -17.04 2.49 5.51
CA ALA A 622 -17.99 1.39 5.50
C ALA A 622 -17.37 0.06 5.05
N GLY A 623 -16.44 0.09 4.09
CA GLY A 623 -15.64 -1.07 3.71
C GLY A 623 -14.84 -1.62 4.90
N GLN A 624 -14.22 -0.73 5.68
CA GLN A 624 -13.46 -1.11 6.87
C GLN A 624 -14.37 -1.65 7.99
N ASP A 625 -15.55 -1.06 8.18
CA ASP A 625 -16.57 -1.53 9.12
C ASP A 625 -17.02 -2.96 8.77
N LEU A 626 -17.30 -3.23 7.49
CA LEU A 626 -17.70 -4.55 7.00
C LEU A 626 -16.58 -5.58 7.20
N VAL A 627 -15.34 -5.25 6.84
CA VAL A 627 -14.17 -6.12 7.05
C VAL A 627 -14.01 -6.47 8.53
N ASN A 628 -14.13 -5.48 9.42
CA ASN A 628 -14.03 -5.69 10.87
C ASN A 628 -15.17 -6.55 11.40
N TRP A 629 -16.40 -6.35 10.91
CA TRP A 629 -17.55 -7.17 11.29
C TRP A 629 -17.35 -8.63 10.87
N LEU A 630 -16.98 -8.88 9.60
CA LEU A 630 -16.66 -10.23 9.09
C LEU A 630 -15.53 -10.90 9.89
N GLY A 631 -14.51 -10.14 10.26
CA GLY A 631 -13.39 -10.61 11.08
C GLY A 631 -13.80 -11.01 12.50
N ASN A 632 -14.78 -10.33 13.09
CA ASN A 632 -15.23 -10.62 14.45
C ASN A 632 -16.28 -11.73 14.56
N LEU A 633 -16.88 -12.16 13.44
CA LEU A 633 -17.83 -13.26 13.47
C LEU A 633 -17.13 -14.60 13.78
N PRO A 634 -17.80 -15.51 14.54
CA PRO A 634 -17.35 -16.88 14.74
C PRO A 634 -17.54 -17.65 13.42
N GLY A 635 -16.56 -17.54 12.53
CA GLY A 635 -16.54 -18.21 11.24
C GLY A 635 -15.61 -19.41 11.23
N LYS A 636 -15.76 -20.25 10.20
CA LYS A 636 -14.84 -21.35 9.87
C LYS A 636 -13.40 -20.80 9.75
N ARG A 637 -12.47 -21.35 10.53
CA ARG A 637 -11.03 -21.02 10.49
C ARG A 637 -10.29 -21.93 9.53
#